data_AF-A0A444R5K5-F1
#
_entry.id   AF-A0A444R5K5-F1
#
_cell.length_a   1.000
_cell.length_b   1.000
_cell.length_c   1.000
_cell.angle_alpha   90.00
_cell.angle_beta   90.00
_cell.angle_gamma   90.00
#
_symmetry.space_group_name_H-M   'P 1'
#
loop_
_entity.id
_entity.type
_entity.pdbx_description
1 polymer ?
#
loop_
_entity_poly.entity_id
_entity_poly.type
_entity_poly.pdbx_seq_one_letter_code
_entity_poly.pdbx_strand_id
1 'polypeptide(L)'
;EPEPEPVPTKTGYLTLGGSQRVTGATCNGESSDGFTFTPGNTVSCVVGSTTIATFNTQSEAARSLRAVDKVSFSLEDAQELANSENKKTNAISLVTSSDSCPADAEQLCLTFSSVVDRARFEKLYKQIDLATDNFSKLVNEEVENNAATDKAPSTHTSTVVPVTTEGTKPDLNASFVSANAEQFYQYQPTEIILSEGQLVDSLGNGVAGVDYYTNSGRGVTDENGKFSFSWGETISFGIDTFELGSVRGNKSTIALTELGDEVRGANIDQLIHRYSTTGQNNTRVVPDDVRKVFAEYPNVINEIINLSLSNGATLDEGDQNVVLPNEFIEQFKTGQAKEIDTAICAKTNGCNEARWFSLTTRNVNDGQIQGVINKLWGVDTNYQSVSKFHVFHDSTNFYGSTGNARGQAVVNISNAAFPILMARNDKNYWLAFGEKRAWDKNELAYITEAPSIVQPENVTRDTATFNLPFISLGQVGDGKLMVIGNPHYNSILRCPNGYSWGGGVNSKGECTLSGDSDDMKHFMQNVLRYLSNDIWQPNTKSIMTVGTNLENVYFKNHGQVTGSRAAFGFHPDFAGISVKHLTSYGDLNPEEIPLLILNGFEYVTQVGSDPYAIPLRADTSKPKLTQQDVTDLIAYLNKGGSVLIMENVMSNLKEESASSFVRLLDAAGLSMALNKSVVNNDPQGYPDRVRQQREKGIWVYERYPFVDGKPPYTIDETTKEVIWKYQQDNKPDDKPKLEVASWLEDVDGKQVKRYAFIDEAEHETNESLEAAKAKIIKAFPGLEECKDPTYHYEVNCLEYRPGTNVPVTGGMYVPRYTQLNLSADTAKAMVQAADLGTNIQRLYQHELYFRTNGRKGERLSSVDLERLYQNMSVWLWNEIEYSYDSSKEDELGFKTFTEFLNCYANDAYTKGTLCSAELKQSLIDNKMIYGEGSKAGMMNPSYPLNYMEKPLTRLMLGRSWWDLNIKVDVEKYPGAVSVGGEEVTETISLYSNPTKWFAGNMQSTGLWAPAQKEVTIKSNANVPVTVTVALADDLTGREKHEVALNRPPRVTKTYSLDASGTVKFKVPYGGLIYIKGNSSTNESASFTFTGVVKAPFYKDGAWKNDLNSPAPLGELESASFVYTTPKKNLNASNYTGGLDQFAKDLDTFASSMNDFYGRNDEDGKHRMFTYKNLTGHKHRFTNDVQISIGDAHSGYP
;
A
#
# COMPACT_ATOMS: atom_id res chain seq x y z
N GLU A 1 47.52 34.11 13.36
CA GLU A 1 46.29 34.48 14.09
C GLU A 1 45.68 33.23 14.67
N PRO A 2 45.25 33.21 15.94
CA PRO A 2 44.33 32.17 16.39
C PRO A 2 42.95 32.44 15.78
N GLU A 3 42.24 31.36 15.40
CA GLU A 3 40.83 31.40 14.97
C GLU A 3 39.97 32.13 16.02
N PRO A 4 39.03 33.00 15.63
CA PRO A 4 38.09 33.59 16.57
C PRO A 4 37.21 32.49 17.17
N GLU A 5 37.06 32.50 18.50
CA GLU A 5 36.15 31.58 19.19
C GLU A 5 34.71 31.70 18.65
N PRO A 6 33.99 30.58 18.44
CA PRO A 6 32.63 30.60 17.94
C PRO A 6 31.71 31.34 18.91
N VAL A 7 30.84 32.21 18.37
CA VAL A 7 29.83 32.94 19.14
C VAL A 7 28.84 31.92 19.74
N PRO A 8 28.58 31.94 21.05
CA PRO A 8 27.66 30.98 21.68
C PRO A 8 26.21 31.20 21.22
N THR A 9 25.52 30.10 20.90
CA THR A 9 24.09 30.06 20.56
C THR A 9 23.22 30.01 21.82
N LYS A 10 22.03 30.63 21.78
CA LYS A 10 21.03 30.63 22.87
C LYS A 10 19.74 29.94 22.43
N THR A 11 18.90 29.51 23.37
CA THR A 11 17.56 28.97 23.09
C THR A 11 16.48 30.05 23.19
N GLY A 12 15.64 30.19 22.18
CA GLY A 12 14.49 31.09 22.08
C GLY A 12 13.15 30.35 22.21
N TYR A 13 12.12 31.04 22.70
CA TYR A 13 10.73 30.54 22.76
C TYR A 13 9.78 31.65 22.31
N LEU A 14 8.78 31.35 21.47
CA LEU A 14 7.72 32.29 21.08
C LEU A 14 6.60 32.28 22.13
N THR A 15 6.14 33.47 22.52
CA THR A 15 5.09 33.67 23.53
C THR A 15 4.05 34.67 23.03
N LEU A 16 2.84 34.69 23.59
CA LEU A 16 1.77 35.60 23.15
C LEU A 16 1.84 37.01 23.78
N GLY A 17 2.78 37.30 24.70
CA GLY A 17 2.71 38.51 25.56
C GLY A 17 3.06 38.30 27.03
N GLY A 18 3.42 37.08 27.43
CA GLY A 18 3.62 36.67 28.83
C GLY A 18 4.24 35.27 28.94
N SER A 19 3.81 34.45 29.89
CA SER A 19 4.29 33.07 30.05
C SER A 19 3.65 32.05 29.09
N GLN A 20 2.60 32.44 28.36
CA GLN A 20 1.86 31.54 27.46
C GLN A 20 2.65 31.31 26.17
N ARG A 21 3.05 30.07 25.93
CA ARG A 21 3.90 29.70 24.79
C ARG A 21 3.08 29.44 23.54
N VAL A 22 3.53 29.97 22.41
CA VAL A 22 2.92 29.72 21.10
C VAL A 22 3.68 28.59 20.44
N THR A 23 2.99 27.49 20.18
CA THR A 23 3.54 26.25 19.60
C THR A 23 2.84 25.95 18.28
N GLY A 24 3.52 25.26 17.35
CA GLY A 24 3.01 25.01 16.00
C GLY A 24 3.48 26.01 14.94
N ALA A 25 4.28 27.02 15.31
CA ALA A 25 5.06 27.84 14.37
C ALA A 25 6.50 27.33 14.29
N THR A 26 7.21 27.66 13.22
CA THR A 26 8.65 27.40 13.07
C THR A 26 9.44 28.71 13.07
N CYS A 27 10.37 28.87 14.01
CA CYS A 27 11.28 30.00 14.11
C CYS A 27 12.67 29.59 13.63
N ASN A 28 13.20 30.24 12.59
CA ASN A 28 14.47 29.88 11.93
C ASN A 28 14.55 28.40 11.50
N GLY A 29 13.42 27.80 11.13
CA GLY A 29 13.33 26.39 10.72
C GLY A 29 13.20 25.38 11.87
N GLU A 30 13.22 25.84 13.12
CA GLU A 30 13.06 25.01 14.33
C GLU A 30 11.75 25.34 15.05
N SER A 31 11.30 24.50 15.99
CA SER A 31 10.04 24.69 16.72
C SER A 31 10.00 26.02 17.49
N SER A 32 8.86 26.72 17.45
CA SER A 32 8.64 27.94 18.22
C SER A 32 8.65 27.73 19.75
N ASP A 33 8.54 26.48 20.23
CA ASP A 33 8.65 26.10 21.65
C ASP A 33 10.10 25.82 22.10
N GLY A 34 11.10 26.20 21.30
CA GLY A 34 12.50 26.00 21.63
C GLY A 34 13.36 25.95 20.38
N PHE A 35 13.82 27.10 19.91
CA PHE A 35 14.70 27.23 18.74
C PHE A 35 16.05 27.82 19.12
N THR A 36 17.09 27.51 18.37
CA THR A 36 18.42 28.07 18.57
C THR A 36 18.61 29.35 17.77
N PHE A 37 19.27 30.35 18.35
CA PHE A 37 19.64 31.56 17.63
C PHE A 37 21.00 32.09 18.11
N THR A 38 21.67 32.83 17.21
CA THR A 38 22.91 33.54 17.53
C THR A 38 22.57 35.00 17.85
N PRO A 39 22.97 35.54 19.02
CA PRO A 39 22.77 36.94 19.35
C PRO A 39 23.38 37.88 18.30
N GLY A 40 22.59 38.80 17.76
CA GLY A 40 22.94 39.67 16.64
C GLY A 40 22.26 39.31 15.31
N ASN A 41 21.70 38.10 15.18
CA ASN A 41 20.93 37.69 14.01
C ASN A 41 19.43 37.97 14.19
N THR A 42 18.71 38.09 13.08
CA THR A 42 17.25 38.17 13.07
C THR A 42 16.64 36.78 13.32
N VAL A 43 15.58 36.72 14.11
CA VAL A 43 14.74 35.53 14.31
C VAL A 43 13.45 35.74 13.54
N SER A 44 13.09 34.83 12.64
CA SER A 44 11.82 34.86 11.91
C SER A 44 11.00 33.62 12.19
N CYS A 45 9.76 33.80 12.61
CA CYS A 45 8.79 32.76 12.93
C CYS A 45 7.67 32.74 11.89
N VAL A 46 7.42 31.56 11.33
CA VAL A 46 6.43 31.32 10.28
C VAL A 46 5.41 30.25 10.70
N VAL A 47 4.19 30.37 10.20
CA VAL A 47 3.17 29.30 10.22
C VAL A 47 2.84 28.99 8.77
N GLY A 48 3.17 27.76 8.34
CA GLY A 48 3.18 27.43 6.91
C GLY A 48 4.17 28.31 6.14
N SER A 49 3.67 29.04 5.16
CA SER A 49 4.39 30.01 4.33
C SER A 49 4.33 31.45 4.87
N THR A 50 3.53 31.72 5.90
CA THR A 50 3.25 33.08 6.37
C THR A 50 4.10 33.45 7.58
N THR A 51 4.89 34.52 7.47
CA THR A 51 5.64 35.10 8.59
C THR A 51 4.67 35.72 9.60
N ILE A 52 4.67 35.18 10.81
CA ILE A 52 3.83 35.67 11.90
C ILE A 52 4.59 36.62 12.84
N ALA A 53 5.91 36.49 12.93
CA ALA A 53 6.74 37.36 13.78
C ALA A 53 8.21 37.41 13.35
N THR A 54 8.81 38.60 13.43
CA THR A 54 10.25 38.82 13.25
C THR A 54 10.82 39.63 14.41
N PHE A 55 11.98 39.22 14.92
CA PHE A 55 12.67 39.84 16.05
C PHE A 55 14.13 40.15 15.72
N ASN A 56 14.60 41.34 16.13
CA ASN A 56 16.02 41.67 16.09
C ASN A 56 16.66 41.33 17.43
N THR A 57 17.74 40.55 17.42
CA THR A 57 18.48 40.21 18.64
C THR A 57 19.71 41.11 18.77
N GLN A 58 20.06 41.52 20.00
CA GLN A 58 21.23 42.37 20.22
C GLN A 58 22.52 41.55 20.21
N SER A 59 23.60 42.10 19.66
CA SER A 59 24.93 41.49 19.73
C SER A 59 25.50 41.61 21.15
N GLU A 60 26.01 40.50 21.70
CA GLU A 60 26.64 40.46 23.02
C GLU A 60 28.16 40.25 22.90
N ALA A 61 28.95 40.94 23.73
CA ALA A 61 30.41 40.77 23.76
C ALA A 61 30.80 39.50 24.55
N ALA A 62 31.84 38.80 24.08
CA ALA A 62 32.35 37.51 24.61
C ALA A 62 32.69 37.47 26.13
N ARG A 63 32.67 38.59 26.85
CA ARG A 63 32.94 38.68 28.29
C ARG A 63 31.69 38.86 29.17
N SER A 64 30.49 38.91 28.61
CA SER A 64 29.23 39.03 29.37
C SER A 64 28.50 37.68 29.50
N LEU A 65 29.12 36.71 30.18
CA LEU A 65 28.48 35.45 30.59
C LEU A 65 27.53 35.68 31.79
N ARG A 66 26.44 36.44 31.60
CA ARG A 66 25.30 36.42 32.52
C ARG A 66 24.28 35.38 32.05
N ALA A 67 24.39 34.19 32.64
CA ALA A 67 23.41 33.13 32.93
C ALA A 67 21.94 33.26 32.42
N VAL A 68 21.70 33.52 31.15
CA VAL A 68 20.38 33.36 30.54
C VAL A 68 20.51 32.55 29.26
N ASP A 69 20.37 31.22 29.40
CA ASP A 69 20.40 30.27 28.28
C ASP A 69 19.09 30.25 27.48
N LYS A 70 18.02 30.87 28.02
CA LYS A 70 16.66 30.87 27.45
C LYS A 70 16.09 32.28 27.30
N VAL A 71 15.65 32.65 26.11
CA VAL A 71 15.10 33.98 25.77
C VAL A 71 13.66 33.82 25.27
N SER A 72 12.72 34.57 25.85
CA SER A 72 11.33 34.63 25.36
C SER A 72 11.17 35.75 24.34
N PHE A 73 10.60 35.42 23.19
CA PHE A 73 10.21 36.35 22.14
C PHE A 73 8.69 36.49 22.17
N SER A 74 8.20 37.69 22.46
CA SER A 74 6.76 37.95 22.54
C SER A 74 6.22 38.31 21.17
N LEU A 75 5.18 37.61 20.69
CA LEU A 75 4.48 37.94 19.46
C LEU A 75 4.05 39.41 19.44
N GLU A 76 3.65 39.96 20.59
CA GLU A 76 3.32 41.38 20.77
C GLU A 76 4.44 42.35 20.38
N ASP A 77 5.69 41.91 20.51
CA ASP A 77 6.90 42.69 20.24
C ASP A 77 7.43 42.45 18.80
N ALA A 78 6.71 41.66 18.00
CA ALA A 78 7.09 41.37 16.62
C ALA A 78 7.13 42.64 15.77
N GLN A 79 8.12 42.75 14.88
CA GLN A 79 8.30 43.91 14.01
C GLN A 79 7.06 44.20 13.15
N GLU A 80 6.36 43.16 12.72
CA GLU A 80 5.14 43.21 11.91
C GLU A 80 3.97 43.86 12.67
N LEU A 81 3.98 43.79 14.01
CA LEU A 81 2.91 44.23 14.90
C LEU A 81 3.25 45.53 15.66
N ALA A 82 4.54 45.82 15.86
CA ALA A 82 5.05 46.90 16.73
C ALA A 82 4.55 48.33 16.41
N ASN A 83 4.01 48.56 15.21
CA ASN A 83 3.57 49.88 14.75
C ASN A 83 2.06 50.01 14.49
N SER A 84 1.23 49.03 14.90
CA SER A 84 -0.23 49.11 14.72
C SER A 84 -1.00 48.33 15.79
N GLU A 85 -1.79 49.05 16.58
CA GLU A 85 -2.66 48.46 17.61
C GLU A 85 -3.73 47.53 17.01
N ASN A 86 -4.21 47.83 15.80
CA ASN A 86 -5.15 46.97 15.08
C ASN A 86 -4.48 45.64 14.68
N LYS A 87 -3.26 45.68 14.11
CA LYS A 87 -2.51 44.48 13.75
C LYS A 87 -2.22 43.62 14.96
N LYS A 88 -1.80 44.25 16.05
CA LYS A 88 -1.53 43.59 17.32
C LYS A 88 -2.77 42.89 17.86
N THR A 89 -3.89 43.61 17.95
CA THR A 89 -5.17 43.08 18.46
C THR A 89 -5.69 41.94 17.58
N ASN A 90 -5.68 42.11 16.26
CA ASN A 90 -6.19 41.11 15.31
C ASN A 90 -5.31 39.86 15.25
N ALA A 91 -3.98 40.01 15.29
CA ALA A 91 -3.05 38.88 15.32
C ALA A 91 -3.19 38.07 16.61
N ILE A 92 -3.27 38.73 17.77
CA ILE A 92 -3.51 38.05 19.05
C ILE A 92 -4.86 37.34 19.03
N SER A 93 -5.91 38.02 18.57
CA SER A 93 -7.27 37.45 18.46
C SER A 93 -7.30 36.22 17.55
N LEU A 94 -6.67 36.29 16.37
CA LEU A 94 -6.62 35.19 15.41
C LEU A 94 -5.78 34.02 15.93
N VAL A 95 -4.62 34.28 16.55
CA VAL A 95 -3.77 33.23 17.14
C VAL A 95 -4.49 32.55 18.30
N THR A 96 -5.20 33.31 19.14
CA THR A 96 -5.99 32.78 20.26
C THR A 96 -7.21 32.00 19.79
N SER A 97 -7.91 32.46 18.76
CA SER A 97 -9.08 31.75 18.21
C SER A 97 -8.72 30.52 17.40
N SER A 98 -7.46 30.42 16.96
CA SER A 98 -6.90 29.26 16.26
C SER A 98 -6.19 28.29 17.22
N ASP A 99 -6.37 28.47 18.53
CA ASP A 99 -5.84 27.57 19.53
C ASP A 99 -6.52 26.19 19.44
N SER A 100 -5.70 25.17 19.17
CA SER A 100 -6.10 23.78 19.08
C SER A 100 -5.73 22.96 20.33
N CYS A 101 -5.09 23.57 21.32
CA CYS A 101 -4.78 22.91 22.59
C CYS A 101 -6.09 22.62 23.35
N PRO A 102 -6.25 21.45 24.03
CA PRO A 102 -7.30 21.28 25.03
C PRO A 102 -7.05 22.29 26.16
N ALA A 103 -8.10 23.00 26.62
CA ALA A 103 -8.05 24.11 27.59
C ALA A 103 -6.88 24.04 28.61
N ASP A 104 -5.72 24.56 28.22
CA ASP A 104 -4.49 24.66 29.01
C ASP A 104 -4.14 26.15 29.09
N ALA A 105 -3.88 26.63 30.30
CA ALA A 105 -3.63 28.05 30.54
C ALA A 105 -2.18 28.47 30.23
N GLU A 106 -1.27 27.53 30.00
CA GLU A 106 0.17 27.81 29.81
C GLU A 106 0.65 27.71 28.36
N GLN A 107 -0.15 27.15 27.44
CA GLN A 107 0.25 26.89 26.05
C GLN A 107 -0.88 27.21 25.07
N LEU A 108 -0.51 27.64 23.87
CA LEU A 108 -1.38 27.86 22.72
C LEU A 108 -0.83 27.08 21.52
N CYS A 109 -1.68 26.31 20.85
CA CYS A 109 -1.33 25.39 19.77
C CYS A 109 -1.88 25.89 18.43
N LEU A 110 -1.02 26.32 17.51
CA LEU A 110 -1.36 26.56 16.10
C LEU A 110 -1.19 25.28 15.28
N THR A 111 -1.93 24.23 15.66
CA THR A 111 -1.95 22.95 14.95
C THR A 111 -3.27 22.83 14.20
N PHE A 112 -3.20 22.66 12.89
CA PHE A 112 -4.37 22.70 12.02
C PHE A 112 -4.81 21.28 11.68
N SER A 113 -6.09 20.96 11.89
CA SER A 113 -6.70 19.64 11.62
C SER A 113 -6.70 19.27 10.13
N SER A 114 -6.55 20.26 9.27
CA SER A 114 -6.41 20.10 7.83
C SER A 114 -5.48 21.17 7.27
N VAL A 115 -4.97 20.90 6.08
CA VAL A 115 -4.26 21.89 5.25
C VAL A 115 -5.13 23.13 4.99
N VAL A 116 -6.45 22.95 4.95
CA VAL A 116 -7.42 24.02 4.72
C VAL A 116 -7.50 24.96 5.92
N ASP A 117 -7.53 24.41 7.13
CA ASP A 117 -7.53 25.21 8.37
C ASP A 117 -6.25 26.05 8.50
N ARG A 118 -5.11 25.49 8.07
CA ARG A 118 -3.82 26.22 8.02
C ARG A 118 -3.86 27.35 7.00
N ALA A 119 -4.28 27.07 5.76
CA ALA A 119 -4.34 28.08 4.70
C ALA A 119 -5.33 29.22 5.03
N ARG A 120 -6.42 28.88 5.74
CA ARG A 120 -7.36 29.85 6.28
C ARG A 120 -6.69 30.80 7.29
N PHE A 121 -5.97 30.23 8.25
CA PHE A 121 -5.18 31.03 9.19
C PHE A 121 -4.19 31.95 8.46
N GLU A 122 -3.45 31.45 7.47
CA GLU A 122 -2.52 32.25 6.67
C GLU A 122 -3.19 33.40 5.91
N LYS A 123 -4.38 33.15 5.32
CA LYS A 123 -5.17 34.16 4.60
C LYS A 123 -5.67 35.25 5.55
N LEU A 124 -6.20 34.87 6.71
CA LEU A 124 -6.67 35.81 7.72
C LEU A 124 -5.50 36.59 8.33
N TYR A 125 -4.35 35.93 8.58
CA TYR A 125 -3.18 36.59 9.14
C TYR A 125 -2.60 37.68 8.22
N LYS A 126 -2.74 37.52 6.89
CA LYS A 126 -2.36 38.57 5.91
C LYS A 126 -3.27 39.80 5.95
N GLN A 127 -4.46 39.71 6.55
CA GLN A 127 -5.48 40.78 6.62
C GLN A 127 -5.64 41.37 8.03
N ILE A 128 -4.70 41.12 8.94
CA ILE A 128 -4.73 41.64 10.32
C ILE A 128 -4.66 43.17 10.41
N ASP A 129 -4.36 43.87 9.31
CA ASP A 129 -4.30 45.34 9.27
C ASP A 129 -5.68 46.02 9.20
N LEU A 130 -6.73 45.26 8.91
CA LEU A 130 -8.12 45.73 8.91
C LEU A 130 -8.51 46.31 10.28
N ALA A 131 -9.48 47.22 10.28
CA ALA A 131 -10.10 47.67 11.52
C ALA A 131 -10.68 46.47 12.29
N THR A 132 -10.48 46.42 13.61
CA THR A 132 -10.81 45.25 14.47
C THR A 132 -12.23 44.74 14.27
N ASP A 133 -13.20 45.62 14.10
CA ASP A 133 -14.61 45.25 13.85
C ASP A 133 -14.81 44.59 12.47
N ASN A 134 -14.08 45.04 11.44
CA ASN A 134 -14.14 44.45 10.11
C ASN A 134 -13.39 43.12 10.04
N PHE A 135 -12.26 43.01 10.76
CA PHE A 135 -11.52 41.76 10.88
C PHE A 135 -12.33 40.70 11.64
N SER A 136 -12.96 41.08 12.75
CA SER A 136 -13.84 40.18 13.51
C SER A 136 -15.05 39.73 12.68
N LYS A 137 -15.62 40.63 11.87
CA LYS A 137 -16.65 40.25 10.88
C LYS A 137 -16.12 39.29 9.82
N LEU A 138 -14.93 39.52 9.27
CA LEU A 138 -14.32 38.62 8.28
C LEU A 138 -14.06 37.21 8.85
N VAL A 139 -13.53 37.14 10.08
CA VAL A 139 -13.31 35.88 10.80
C VAL A 139 -14.65 35.18 11.03
N ASN A 140 -15.66 35.91 11.52
CA ASN A 140 -17.00 35.36 11.76
C ASN A 140 -17.72 34.98 10.46
N GLU A 141 -17.61 35.75 9.37
CA GLU A 141 -18.19 35.43 8.07
C GLU A 141 -17.54 34.17 7.47
N GLU A 142 -16.23 33.94 7.65
CA GLU A 142 -15.61 32.67 7.26
C GLU A 142 -15.97 31.50 8.18
N VAL A 143 -16.30 31.75 9.46
CA VAL A 143 -16.83 30.72 10.38
C VAL A 143 -18.30 30.42 10.06
N GLU A 144 -19.12 31.44 9.80
CA GLU A 144 -20.55 31.36 9.51
C GLU A 144 -20.84 30.81 8.11
N ASN A 145 -19.97 31.06 7.12
CA ASN A 145 -20.05 30.37 5.82
C ASN A 145 -19.88 28.85 5.94
N ASN A 146 -19.33 28.36 7.06
CA ASN A 146 -19.20 26.94 7.38
C ASN A 146 -20.15 26.45 8.50
N ALA A 147 -20.85 27.35 9.21
CA ALA A 147 -21.67 27.01 10.39
C ALA A 147 -23.14 27.50 10.35
N ALA A 148 -23.56 28.26 9.33
CA ALA A 148 -24.95 28.63 9.16
C ALA A 148 -25.75 27.52 8.46
N THR A 149 -26.60 26.88 9.26
CA THR A 149 -27.75 26.03 8.91
C THR A 149 -28.56 26.56 7.71
N ASP A 150 -28.33 26.00 6.52
CA ASP A 150 -29.34 25.32 5.67
C ASP A 150 -28.76 25.01 4.28
N LYS A 151 -28.84 23.72 3.90
CA LYS A 151 -28.68 23.09 2.56
C LYS A 151 -27.26 22.86 2.01
N ALA A 152 -26.64 21.76 2.46
CA ALA A 152 -26.24 20.69 1.54
C ALA A 152 -27.37 19.64 1.55
N PRO A 153 -27.65 18.88 0.47
CA PRO A 153 -28.83 18.01 0.40
C PRO A 153 -28.90 16.82 1.39
N SER A 154 -27.85 16.56 2.18
CA SER A 154 -27.88 15.58 3.28
C SER A 154 -26.74 15.86 4.27
N THR A 155 -27.06 16.15 5.53
CA THR A 155 -26.11 16.53 6.58
C THR A 155 -25.75 15.36 7.49
N HIS A 156 -24.86 14.46 7.02
CA HIS A 156 -24.05 13.60 7.89
C HIS A 156 -22.68 13.30 7.25
N THR A 157 -21.67 14.14 7.49
CA THR A 157 -20.26 13.73 7.37
C THR A 157 -19.49 14.30 8.56
N SER A 158 -18.88 13.41 9.35
CA SER A 158 -17.97 13.76 10.44
C SER A 158 -16.56 13.90 9.87
N THR A 159 -15.99 15.09 9.92
CA THR A 159 -14.59 15.36 9.60
C THR A 159 -13.68 14.89 10.73
N VAL A 160 -13.20 13.65 10.63
CA VAL A 160 -12.07 13.17 11.42
C VAL A 160 -11.00 12.67 10.46
N VAL A 161 -9.98 13.49 10.24
CA VAL A 161 -8.78 13.13 9.46
C VAL A 161 -7.80 12.37 10.37
N PRO A 162 -7.29 11.19 9.97
CA PRO A 162 -6.26 10.48 10.73
C PRO A 162 -4.89 11.18 10.59
N VAL A 163 -4.19 11.38 11.71
CA VAL A 163 -2.80 11.87 11.75
C VAL A 163 -1.82 10.71 11.51
N THR A 164 -0.81 10.94 10.67
CA THR A 164 0.22 9.96 10.28
C THR A 164 1.24 9.68 11.40
N THR A 165 1.76 8.45 11.43
CA THR A 165 2.82 8.00 12.37
C THR A 165 4.18 7.93 11.65
N GLU A 166 5.18 8.71 12.10
CA GLU A 166 6.57 8.62 11.60
C GLU A 166 7.31 7.38 12.14
N GLY A 167 8.19 6.79 11.31
CA GLY A 167 9.14 5.76 11.74
C GLY A 167 8.79 4.28 11.49
N THR A 168 7.71 3.95 10.76
CA THR A 168 7.39 2.56 10.33
C THR A 168 8.01 2.24 8.97
N LYS A 169 8.74 1.12 8.80
CA LYS A 169 9.33 0.73 7.51
C LYS A 169 8.30 0.00 6.60
N PRO A 170 8.10 0.44 5.35
CA PRO A 170 7.18 -0.16 4.38
C PRO A 170 7.88 -1.30 3.62
N ASP A 171 7.59 -2.55 3.96
CA ASP A 171 8.17 -3.73 3.29
C ASP A 171 7.09 -4.78 3.03
N LEU A 172 6.54 -4.79 1.81
CA LEU A 172 5.50 -5.72 1.35
C LEU A 172 5.98 -7.17 1.17
N ASN A 173 7.30 -7.42 1.16
CA ASN A 173 7.87 -8.76 0.99
C ASN A 173 8.79 -9.16 2.15
N ALA A 174 8.56 -8.64 3.36
CA ALA A 174 9.00 -9.30 4.57
C ALA A 174 8.08 -10.48 4.86
N SER A 175 8.51 -11.43 5.70
CA SER A 175 7.59 -12.41 6.31
C SER A 175 6.44 -11.72 7.09
N PHE A 176 6.49 -10.39 7.23
CA PHE A 176 5.64 -9.52 8.02
C PHE A 176 5.42 -8.15 7.34
N VAL A 177 4.21 -7.93 6.82
CA VAL A 177 3.50 -6.69 6.40
C VAL A 177 3.42 -5.50 7.37
N SER A 178 4.26 -4.46 7.41
CA SER A 178 4.01 -3.32 8.34
C SER A 178 2.59 -2.74 8.25
N ALA A 179 2.05 -2.33 9.40
CA ALA A 179 0.71 -1.82 9.66
C ALA A 179 0.24 -0.61 8.86
N ASN A 180 1.20 0.19 8.39
CA ASN A 180 0.95 1.45 7.71
C ASN A 180 1.53 1.43 6.29
N ALA A 181 1.87 0.25 5.75
CA ALA A 181 2.53 0.12 4.46
C ALA A 181 1.71 0.70 3.32
N GLU A 182 0.41 0.98 3.52
CA GLU A 182 -0.50 1.35 2.44
C GLU A 182 -1.20 2.72 2.59
N GLN A 183 -1.02 3.43 3.71
CA GLN A 183 -1.24 4.88 3.85
C GLN A 183 -0.35 5.70 2.90
N PHE A 184 0.58 5.03 2.21
CA PHE A 184 1.44 5.60 1.19
C PHE A 184 0.75 5.69 -0.20
N TYR A 185 -0.44 5.11 -0.37
CA TYR A 185 -0.98 4.75 -1.69
C TYR A 185 -2.18 5.57 -2.16
N GLN A 186 -2.64 6.52 -1.35
CA GLN A 186 -3.59 7.55 -1.79
C GLN A 186 -2.98 8.93 -1.61
N TYR A 187 -3.18 9.80 -2.60
CA TYR A 187 -2.85 11.21 -2.47
C TYR A 187 -3.69 11.85 -1.36
N GLN A 188 -3.02 12.25 -0.27
CA GLN A 188 -3.57 13.11 0.78
C GLN A 188 -2.94 14.49 0.59
N PRO A 189 -3.70 15.51 0.16
CA PRO A 189 -3.13 16.83 -0.13
C PRO A 189 -2.46 17.42 1.11
N THR A 190 -1.19 17.85 1.00
CA THR A 190 -0.47 18.62 2.04
C THR A 190 -0.57 20.14 1.82
N GLU A 191 -1.10 20.55 0.66
CA GLU A 191 -1.39 21.94 0.24
C GLU A 191 -2.78 22.01 -0.43
N ILE A 192 -3.50 23.14 -0.31
CA ILE A 192 -4.75 23.35 -1.05
C ILE A 192 -4.41 23.49 -2.54
N ILE A 193 -4.77 22.49 -3.34
CA ILE A 193 -4.65 22.58 -4.81
C ILE A 193 -5.99 23.02 -5.37
N LEU A 194 -6.19 24.34 -5.45
CA LEU A 194 -7.35 24.92 -6.11
C LEU A 194 -7.33 24.54 -7.60
N SER A 195 -8.28 23.71 -7.99
CA SER A 195 -8.46 23.15 -9.32
C SER A 195 -9.75 23.72 -9.91
N GLU A 196 -9.73 24.02 -11.20
CA GLU A 196 -10.93 24.39 -11.95
C GLU A 196 -11.48 23.12 -12.63
N GLY A 197 -12.72 22.76 -12.30
CA GLY A 197 -13.45 21.67 -12.93
C GLY A 197 -14.49 22.20 -13.90
N GLN A 198 -14.95 21.35 -14.83
CA GLN A 198 -16.03 21.64 -15.76
C GLN A 198 -17.10 20.54 -15.73
N LEU A 199 -18.34 20.90 -15.43
CA LEU A 199 -19.48 20.00 -15.45
C LEU A 199 -20.05 19.95 -16.87
N VAL A 200 -20.19 18.75 -17.45
CA VAL A 200 -20.62 18.55 -18.85
C VAL A 200 -21.80 17.58 -18.97
N ASP A 201 -22.62 17.76 -20.01
CA ASP A 201 -23.69 16.82 -20.37
C ASP A 201 -23.13 15.58 -21.10
N SER A 202 -23.98 14.59 -21.37
CA SER A 202 -23.61 13.35 -22.07
C SER A 202 -23.07 13.56 -23.49
N LEU A 203 -23.14 14.77 -24.04
CA LEU A 203 -22.59 15.16 -25.35
C LEU A 203 -21.33 16.04 -25.21
N GLY A 204 -20.81 16.22 -24.00
CA GLY A 204 -19.62 17.02 -23.71
C GLY A 204 -19.85 18.52 -23.66
N ASN A 205 -21.10 19.01 -23.62
CA ASN A 205 -21.39 20.44 -23.53
C ASN A 205 -21.42 20.90 -22.07
N GLY A 206 -20.82 22.05 -21.75
CA GLY A 206 -20.82 22.61 -20.40
C GLY A 206 -22.23 22.84 -19.83
N VAL A 207 -22.39 22.58 -18.52
CA VAL A 207 -23.66 22.69 -17.79
C VAL A 207 -23.58 23.83 -16.78
N ALA A 208 -24.20 24.95 -17.10
CA ALA A 208 -24.28 26.16 -16.30
C ALA A 208 -25.51 26.16 -15.38
N GLY A 209 -25.41 26.81 -14.22
CA GLY A 209 -26.55 27.01 -13.31
C GLY A 209 -26.80 25.87 -12.31
N VAL A 210 -25.83 24.96 -12.11
CA VAL A 210 -25.90 23.87 -11.13
C VAL A 210 -25.11 24.27 -9.87
N ASP A 211 -25.71 24.08 -8.70
CA ASP A 211 -25.05 24.33 -7.41
C ASP A 211 -23.98 23.25 -7.17
N TYR A 212 -22.79 23.65 -6.72
CA TYR A 212 -21.74 22.73 -6.27
C TYR A 212 -21.31 23.04 -4.84
N TYR A 213 -21.00 21.97 -4.10
CA TYR A 213 -20.63 22.01 -2.69
C TYR A 213 -19.39 21.14 -2.48
N THR A 214 -18.36 21.73 -1.89
CA THR A 214 -17.15 21.03 -1.49
C THR A 214 -16.71 21.49 -0.10
N ASN A 215 -15.71 20.81 0.48
CA ASN A 215 -15.11 21.25 1.74
C ASN A 215 -14.32 22.56 1.60
N SER A 216 -13.91 22.93 0.38
CA SER A 216 -13.10 24.12 0.11
C SER A 216 -13.86 25.29 -0.51
N GLY A 217 -15.11 25.09 -0.95
CA GLY A 217 -15.94 26.15 -1.48
C GLY A 217 -17.36 25.70 -1.86
N ARG A 218 -18.21 26.68 -2.15
CA ARG A 218 -19.55 26.47 -2.73
C ARG A 218 -19.80 27.52 -3.79
N GLY A 219 -20.60 27.19 -4.80
CA GLY A 219 -20.97 28.14 -5.84
C GLY A 219 -21.95 27.55 -6.84
N VAL A 220 -22.10 28.25 -7.95
CA VAL A 220 -22.90 27.80 -9.11
C VAL A 220 -21.95 27.67 -10.29
N THR A 221 -22.11 26.62 -11.10
CA THR A 221 -21.33 26.44 -12.32
C THR A 221 -21.53 27.64 -13.27
N ASP A 222 -20.44 28.15 -13.83
CA ASP A 222 -20.46 29.35 -14.68
C ASP A 222 -21.07 29.08 -16.08
N GLU A 223 -21.04 30.08 -16.97
CA GLU A 223 -21.59 30.01 -18.33
C GLU A 223 -20.99 28.89 -19.22
N ASN A 224 -19.83 28.35 -18.86
CA ASN A 224 -19.17 27.22 -19.54
C ASN A 224 -19.26 25.92 -18.71
N GLY A 225 -19.99 25.92 -17.61
CA GLY A 225 -20.09 24.81 -16.66
C GLY A 225 -18.90 24.70 -15.71
N LYS A 226 -18.05 25.73 -15.59
CA LYS A 226 -16.86 25.68 -14.74
C LYS A 226 -17.18 25.91 -13.28
N PHE A 227 -16.40 25.29 -12.40
CA PHE A 227 -16.47 25.43 -10.95
C PHE A 227 -15.08 25.24 -10.34
N SER A 228 -14.89 25.61 -9.07
CA SER A 228 -13.60 25.46 -8.37
C SER A 228 -13.71 24.44 -7.25
N PHE A 229 -12.69 23.62 -7.08
CA PHE A 229 -12.61 22.59 -6.03
C PHE A 229 -11.14 22.34 -5.64
N SER A 230 -10.90 21.74 -4.49
CA SER A 230 -9.59 21.26 -4.05
C SER A 230 -9.37 19.81 -4.48
N TRP A 231 -8.25 19.53 -5.14
CA TRP A 231 -7.97 18.19 -5.67
C TRP A 231 -8.03 17.10 -4.58
N GLY A 232 -8.81 16.05 -4.84
CA GLY A 232 -9.00 14.90 -3.95
C GLY A 232 -10.22 14.98 -3.03
N GLU A 233 -10.91 16.12 -2.94
CA GLU A 233 -12.12 16.27 -2.12
C GLU A 233 -13.38 15.70 -2.81
N THR A 234 -14.44 15.46 -2.04
CA THR A 234 -15.77 15.12 -2.59
C THR A 234 -16.48 16.40 -3.04
N ILE A 235 -17.03 16.37 -4.23
CA ILE A 235 -17.78 17.44 -4.88
C ILE A 235 -19.22 16.98 -5.03
N SER A 236 -20.14 17.63 -4.33
CA SER A 236 -21.58 17.35 -4.44
C SER A 236 -22.23 18.38 -5.34
N PHE A 237 -23.08 17.93 -6.26
CA PHE A 237 -23.83 18.77 -7.20
C PHE A 237 -25.33 18.69 -6.93
N GLY A 238 -26.01 19.82 -7.06
CA GLY A 238 -27.44 19.95 -6.79
C GLY A 238 -28.11 21.10 -7.51
N ILE A 239 -29.44 21.19 -7.36
CA ILE A 239 -30.24 22.35 -7.73
C ILE A 239 -31.06 22.72 -6.49
N ASP A 240 -30.65 23.78 -5.77
CA ASP A 240 -31.13 24.13 -4.44
C ASP A 240 -31.11 22.94 -3.46
N THR A 241 -32.25 22.30 -3.21
CA THR A 241 -32.38 21.13 -2.31
C THR A 241 -32.36 19.80 -3.02
N PHE A 242 -32.44 19.80 -4.34
CA PHE A 242 -32.45 18.59 -5.13
C PHE A 242 -31.02 18.09 -5.37
N GLU A 243 -30.73 16.86 -4.95
CA GLU A 243 -29.41 16.25 -5.05
C GLU A 243 -29.25 15.54 -6.39
N LEU A 244 -28.32 16.00 -7.22
CA LEU A 244 -27.93 15.27 -8.41
C LEU A 244 -27.05 14.09 -7.98
N GLY A 245 -25.98 14.39 -7.23
CA GLY A 245 -25.13 13.40 -6.58
C GLY A 245 -23.74 13.96 -6.31
N SER A 246 -22.78 13.08 -6.00
CA SER A 246 -21.42 13.50 -5.65
C SER A 246 -20.36 12.66 -6.35
N VAL A 247 -19.20 13.27 -6.53
CA VAL A 247 -18.05 12.66 -7.23
C VAL A 247 -16.76 13.17 -6.61
N ARG A 248 -15.68 12.39 -6.70
CA ARG A 248 -14.37 12.83 -6.24
C ARG A 248 -13.77 13.83 -7.23
N GLY A 249 -13.23 14.94 -6.72
CA GLY A 249 -12.46 15.92 -7.47
C GLY A 249 -11.06 15.43 -7.82
N ASN A 250 -10.95 14.41 -8.66
CA ASN A 250 -9.66 13.91 -9.17
C ASN A 250 -9.58 13.99 -10.71
N LYS A 251 -10.46 14.78 -11.32
CA LYS A 251 -10.51 15.06 -12.76
C LYS A 251 -11.03 16.48 -12.99
N SER A 252 -10.59 17.09 -14.09
CA SER A 252 -10.96 18.47 -14.46
C SER A 252 -12.29 18.56 -15.23
N THR A 253 -12.83 17.44 -15.67
CA THR A 253 -14.11 17.36 -16.38
C THR A 253 -14.96 16.29 -15.72
N ILE A 254 -16.19 16.63 -15.37
CA ILE A 254 -17.14 15.78 -14.66
C ILE A 254 -18.39 15.71 -15.53
N ALA A 255 -18.79 14.52 -15.94
CA ALA A 255 -20.03 14.35 -16.70
C ALA A 255 -21.22 14.17 -15.76
N LEU A 256 -22.41 14.66 -16.15
CA LEU A 256 -23.64 14.47 -15.38
C LEU A 256 -23.96 13.01 -15.07
N THR A 257 -23.57 12.09 -15.98
CA THR A 257 -23.72 10.64 -15.81
C THR A 257 -22.83 10.06 -14.71
N GLU A 258 -21.79 10.77 -14.27
CA GLU A 258 -20.86 10.32 -13.23
C GLU A 258 -21.37 10.60 -11.81
N LEU A 259 -22.46 11.35 -11.68
CA LEU A 259 -23.02 11.75 -10.38
C LEU A 259 -23.90 10.65 -9.74
N GLY A 260 -24.04 9.49 -10.38
CA GLY A 260 -24.82 8.34 -9.88
C GLY A 260 -24.44 7.03 -10.56
N ASP A 261 -25.08 5.92 -10.15
CA ASP A 261 -24.98 4.63 -10.86
C ASP A 261 -25.54 4.71 -12.30
N GLU A 262 -25.34 3.69 -13.14
CA GLU A 262 -25.68 3.76 -14.58
C GLU A 262 -27.11 4.27 -14.88
N VAL A 263 -28.10 3.88 -14.07
CA VAL A 263 -29.50 4.31 -14.24
C VAL A 263 -29.69 5.73 -13.69
N ARG A 264 -29.18 6.01 -12.49
CA ARG A 264 -29.30 7.31 -11.83
C ARG A 264 -28.56 8.41 -12.58
N GLY A 265 -27.32 8.16 -13.01
CA GLY A 265 -26.50 9.06 -13.82
C GLY A 265 -27.16 9.42 -15.14
N ALA A 266 -27.70 8.44 -15.86
CA ALA A 266 -28.45 8.68 -17.09
C ALA A 266 -29.72 9.52 -16.83
N ASN A 267 -30.43 9.27 -15.73
CA ASN A 267 -31.60 10.05 -15.34
C ASN A 267 -31.27 11.48 -14.91
N ILE A 268 -30.09 11.72 -14.30
CA ILE A 268 -29.58 13.06 -14.00
C ILE A 268 -29.36 13.84 -15.31
N ASP A 269 -28.71 13.23 -16.30
CA ASP A 269 -28.53 13.86 -17.61
C ASP A 269 -29.88 14.16 -18.28
N GLN A 270 -30.84 13.21 -18.24
CA GLN A 270 -32.19 13.43 -18.76
C GLN A 270 -32.93 14.57 -18.03
N LEU A 271 -32.81 14.67 -16.71
CA LEU A 271 -33.46 15.72 -15.92
C LEU A 271 -32.88 17.09 -16.25
N ILE A 272 -31.55 17.22 -16.29
CA ILE A 272 -30.89 18.47 -16.68
C ILE A 272 -31.22 18.82 -18.13
N HIS A 273 -31.25 17.83 -19.03
CA HIS A 273 -31.68 18.05 -20.40
C HIS A 273 -33.10 18.61 -20.46
N ARG A 274 -34.03 18.02 -19.69
CA ARG A 274 -35.45 18.42 -19.67
C ARG A 274 -35.65 19.86 -19.21
N TYR A 275 -34.94 20.29 -18.17
CA TYR A 275 -35.13 21.61 -17.53
C TYR A 275 -34.12 22.69 -17.96
N SER A 276 -33.12 22.36 -18.77
CA SER A 276 -32.17 23.33 -19.30
C SER A 276 -32.66 24.03 -20.57
N THR A 277 -32.13 25.22 -20.83
CA THR A 277 -32.20 25.91 -22.12
C THR A 277 -30.83 25.96 -22.78
N THR A 278 -30.79 26.19 -24.09
CA THR A 278 -29.53 26.32 -24.83
C THR A 278 -28.85 27.65 -24.51
N GLY A 279 -27.64 27.61 -23.96
CA GLY A 279 -26.79 28.76 -23.70
C GLY A 279 -25.89 29.13 -24.89
N GLN A 280 -24.87 29.95 -24.64
CA GLN A 280 -23.83 30.25 -25.63
C GLN A 280 -22.93 29.01 -25.85
N ASN A 281 -22.39 28.82 -27.07
CA ASN A 281 -21.50 27.69 -27.40
C ASN A 281 -22.07 26.28 -27.12
N ASN A 282 -23.36 26.06 -27.40
CA ASN A 282 -24.07 24.77 -27.17
C ASN A 282 -24.13 24.30 -25.70
N THR A 283 -23.77 25.14 -24.73
CA THR A 283 -23.89 24.85 -23.30
C THR A 283 -25.35 24.66 -22.89
N ARG A 284 -25.57 23.92 -21.81
CA ARG A 284 -26.86 23.80 -21.13
C ARG A 284 -26.92 24.78 -19.99
N VAL A 285 -27.97 25.60 -19.92
CA VAL A 285 -28.19 26.53 -18.82
C VAL A 285 -29.42 26.06 -18.05
N VAL A 286 -29.26 25.70 -16.78
CA VAL A 286 -30.38 25.47 -15.87
C VAL A 286 -30.93 26.85 -15.44
N PRO A 287 -32.17 27.23 -15.83
CA PRO A 287 -32.72 28.54 -15.48
C PRO A 287 -32.98 28.67 -13.98
N ASP A 288 -32.80 29.89 -13.45
CA ASP A 288 -33.08 30.22 -12.04
C ASP A 288 -34.55 29.93 -11.64
N ASP A 289 -35.47 29.88 -12.60
CA ASP A 289 -36.86 29.50 -12.34
C ASP A 289 -37.01 28.02 -11.94
N VAL A 290 -36.14 27.13 -12.42
CA VAL A 290 -36.08 25.72 -11.98
C VAL A 290 -35.70 25.67 -10.50
N ARG A 291 -34.66 26.42 -10.14
CA ARG A 291 -34.17 26.54 -8.76
C ARG A 291 -35.24 27.12 -7.83
N LYS A 292 -35.97 28.15 -8.25
CA LYS A 292 -37.09 28.73 -7.48
C LYS A 292 -38.20 27.73 -7.22
N VAL A 293 -38.57 26.92 -8.21
CA VAL A 293 -39.62 25.90 -8.03
C VAL A 293 -39.13 24.78 -7.11
N PHE A 294 -37.89 24.30 -7.27
CA PHE A 294 -37.34 23.28 -6.38
C PHE A 294 -37.23 23.77 -4.92
N ALA A 295 -36.94 25.06 -4.72
CA ALA A 295 -36.91 25.69 -3.40
C ALA A 295 -38.27 25.76 -2.68
N GLU A 296 -39.40 25.59 -3.40
CA GLU A 296 -40.74 25.49 -2.81
C GLU A 296 -40.97 24.12 -2.13
N TYR A 297 -40.10 23.13 -2.36
CA TYR A 297 -40.20 21.74 -1.84
C TYR A 297 -38.96 21.27 -1.03
N PRO A 298 -38.46 22.05 -0.04
CA PRO A 298 -37.11 21.91 0.49
C PRO A 298 -36.79 20.62 1.27
N ASN A 299 -37.79 19.79 1.58
CA ASN A 299 -37.64 18.57 2.38
C ASN A 299 -38.16 17.29 1.68
N VAL A 300 -38.75 17.40 0.49
CA VAL A 300 -39.44 16.29 -0.17
C VAL A 300 -39.13 16.18 -1.66
N ILE A 301 -38.42 17.15 -2.26
CA ILE A 301 -38.14 17.17 -3.70
C ILE A 301 -37.41 15.91 -4.19
N ASN A 302 -36.46 15.37 -3.40
CA ASN A 302 -35.74 14.13 -3.70
C ASN A 302 -36.61 12.86 -3.54
N GLU A 303 -37.73 12.94 -2.82
CA GLU A 303 -38.73 11.86 -2.72
C GLU A 303 -39.79 11.96 -3.82
N ILE A 304 -40.08 13.18 -4.31
CA ILE A 304 -41.07 13.44 -5.37
C ILE A 304 -40.51 13.10 -6.75
N ILE A 305 -39.26 13.48 -7.06
CA ILE A 305 -38.59 13.13 -8.32
C ILE A 305 -37.57 12.03 -8.04
N ASN A 306 -37.89 10.80 -8.42
CA ASN A 306 -37.04 9.65 -8.19
C ASN A 306 -36.11 9.39 -9.38
N LEU A 307 -34.81 9.66 -9.20
CA LEU A 307 -33.76 9.44 -10.20
C LEU A 307 -33.38 7.96 -10.38
N SER A 308 -33.84 7.05 -9.54
CA SER A 308 -33.50 5.61 -9.63
C SER A 308 -34.52 4.80 -10.44
N LEU A 309 -35.54 5.43 -11.03
CA LEU A 309 -36.55 4.77 -11.85
C LEU A 309 -35.97 4.28 -13.19
N SER A 310 -36.55 3.22 -13.77
CA SER A 310 -36.12 2.70 -15.07
C SER A 310 -36.30 3.75 -16.18
N ASN A 311 -35.31 3.86 -17.05
CA ASN A 311 -35.18 4.97 -18.00
C ASN A 311 -35.48 4.57 -19.46
N GLY A 312 -36.11 3.41 -19.66
CA GLY A 312 -36.45 2.89 -20.99
C GLY A 312 -35.34 2.09 -21.67
N ALA A 313 -34.20 1.86 -21.00
CA ALA A 313 -33.09 1.10 -21.57
C ALA A 313 -33.45 -0.36 -21.90
N THR A 314 -32.80 -0.89 -22.93
CA THR A 314 -32.89 -2.30 -23.32
C THR A 314 -31.86 -3.10 -22.53
N LEU A 315 -32.31 -4.08 -21.75
CA LEU A 315 -31.47 -5.10 -21.13
C LEU A 315 -31.23 -6.22 -22.14
N ASP A 316 -29.97 -6.62 -22.33
CA ASP A 316 -29.59 -7.77 -23.14
C ASP A 316 -29.39 -8.99 -22.21
N GLU A 317 -30.36 -9.91 -22.17
CA GLU A 317 -30.28 -11.19 -21.45
C GLU A 317 -29.83 -12.32 -22.39
N GLY A 318 -28.88 -12.06 -23.30
CA GLY A 318 -28.33 -13.05 -24.21
C GLY A 318 -29.02 -13.04 -25.58
N ASP A 319 -29.85 -14.04 -25.89
CA ASP A 319 -30.53 -14.10 -27.21
C ASP A 319 -31.81 -13.23 -27.28
N GLN A 320 -32.14 -12.48 -26.21
CA GLN A 320 -33.33 -11.62 -26.15
C GLN A 320 -33.04 -10.25 -25.52
N ASN A 321 -33.50 -9.22 -26.24
CA ASN A 321 -33.52 -7.83 -25.81
C ASN A 321 -34.83 -7.54 -25.06
N VAL A 322 -34.75 -7.21 -23.77
CA VAL A 322 -35.88 -6.78 -22.94
C VAL A 322 -35.87 -5.26 -22.83
N VAL A 323 -36.82 -4.58 -23.45
CA VAL A 323 -36.99 -3.11 -23.31
C VAL A 323 -37.74 -2.84 -22.02
N LEU A 324 -37.10 -2.17 -21.05
CA LEU A 324 -37.78 -1.76 -19.83
C LEU A 324 -38.74 -0.58 -20.10
N PRO A 325 -39.84 -0.45 -19.35
CA PRO A 325 -40.65 0.76 -19.36
C PRO A 325 -39.83 1.97 -18.90
N ASN A 326 -40.07 3.16 -19.48
CA ASN A 326 -39.43 4.41 -19.04
C ASN A 326 -40.24 5.05 -17.89
N GLU A 327 -40.20 4.41 -16.72
CA GLU A 327 -40.88 4.87 -15.51
C GLU A 327 -40.38 6.24 -15.05
N PHE A 328 -39.10 6.57 -15.32
CA PHE A 328 -38.52 7.88 -15.03
C PHE A 328 -39.27 9.02 -15.73
N ILE A 329 -39.63 8.87 -17.01
CA ILE A 329 -40.40 9.90 -17.73
C ILE A 329 -41.90 9.84 -17.39
N GLU A 330 -42.44 8.65 -17.11
CA GLU A 330 -43.85 8.50 -16.72
C GLU A 330 -44.18 9.25 -15.43
N GLN A 331 -43.22 9.40 -14.49
CA GLN A 331 -43.44 10.12 -13.23
C GLN A 331 -43.89 11.58 -13.46
N PHE A 332 -43.44 12.24 -14.54
CA PHE A 332 -43.82 13.62 -14.86
C PHE A 332 -45.22 13.76 -15.46
N LYS A 333 -45.94 12.65 -15.70
CA LYS A 333 -47.30 12.68 -16.26
C LYS A 333 -48.40 12.63 -15.21
N THR A 334 -48.08 12.25 -13.97
CA THR A 334 -49.05 12.09 -12.86
C THR A 334 -48.47 12.55 -11.51
N GLY A 335 -49.31 12.73 -10.49
CA GLY A 335 -48.86 13.05 -9.12
C GLY A 335 -48.17 14.40 -8.95
N GLN A 336 -47.41 14.55 -7.86
CA GLN A 336 -46.71 15.79 -7.50
C GLN A 336 -45.56 16.12 -8.47
N ALA A 337 -44.88 15.11 -9.04
CA ALA A 337 -43.85 15.32 -10.05
C ALA A 337 -44.41 16.03 -11.31
N LYS A 338 -45.65 15.74 -11.72
CA LYS A 338 -46.34 16.47 -12.80
C LYS A 338 -46.62 17.93 -12.45
N GLU A 339 -47.02 18.22 -11.21
CA GLU A 339 -47.32 19.58 -10.77
C GLU A 339 -46.05 20.46 -10.81
N ILE A 340 -44.93 19.90 -10.33
CA ILE A 340 -43.60 20.51 -10.39
C ILE A 340 -43.16 20.70 -11.84
N ASP A 341 -43.28 19.66 -12.67
CA ASP A 341 -42.94 19.72 -14.09
C ASP A 341 -43.74 20.80 -14.82
N THR A 342 -45.05 20.87 -14.59
CA THR A 342 -45.94 21.89 -15.19
C THR A 342 -45.54 23.30 -14.75
N ALA A 343 -45.20 23.49 -13.47
CA ALA A 343 -44.78 24.78 -12.94
C ALA A 343 -43.44 25.25 -13.54
N ILE A 344 -42.50 24.32 -13.76
CA ILE A 344 -41.22 24.61 -14.41
C ILE A 344 -41.43 24.91 -15.89
N CYS A 345 -42.08 24.01 -16.63
CA CYS A 345 -42.27 24.15 -18.08
C CYS A 345 -43.07 25.41 -18.45
N ALA A 346 -43.99 25.86 -17.59
CA ALA A 346 -44.72 27.11 -17.78
C ALA A 346 -43.83 28.36 -17.64
N LYS A 347 -42.79 28.30 -16.80
CA LYS A 347 -41.84 29.40 -16.57
C LYS A 347 -40.66 29.38 -17.54
N THR A 348 -40.31 28.22 -18.12
CA THR A 348 -39.16 28.06 -19.04
C THR A 348 -39.51 28.11 -20.54
N ASN A 349 -40.72 28.54 -20.93
CA ASN A 349 -41.25 28.50 -22.31
C ASN A 349 -41.29 27.08 -22.92
N GLY A 350 -41.60 26.06 -22.10
CA GLY A 350 -41.60 24.64 -22.46
C GLY A 350 -40.41 23.89 -21.88
N CYS A 351 -40.56 22.57 -21.69
CA CYS A 351 -39.46 21.67 -21.33
C CYS A 351 -39.05 20.84 -22.55
N ASN A 352 -37.77 20.45 -22.59
CA ASN A 352 -37.25 19.64 -23.69
C ASN A 352 -37.82 18.21 -23.66
N GLU A 353 -37.88 17.57 -24.83
CA GLU A 353 -38.22 16.15 -24.94
C GLU A 353 -37.13 15.27 -24.32
N ALA A 354 -37.51 14.09 -23.85
CA ALA A 354 -36.59 13.15 -23.23
C ALA A 354 -35.55 12.63 -24.23
N ARG A 355 -34.28 12.57 -23.83
CA ARG A 355 -33.22 11.92 -24.60
C ARG A 355 -33.30 10.41 -24.46
N TRP A 356 -33.26 9.70 -25.58
CA TRP A 356 -33.19 8.23 -25.60
C TRP A 356 -31.73 7.77 -25.50
N PHE A 357 -31.43 6.92 -24.51
CA PHE A 357 -30.12 6.30 -24.34
C PHE A 357 -30.17 4.84 -24.79
N SER A 358 -29.19 4.41 -25.59
CA SER A 358 -28.92 3.00 -25.86
C SER A 358 -27.73 2.59 -25.01
N LEU A 359 -27.96 1.82 -23.95
CA LEU A 359 -26.88 1.17 -23.20
C LEU A 359 -26.38 -0.01 -24.04
N THR A 360 -25.14 0.05 -24.52
CA THR A 360 -24.47 -1.12 -25.09
C THR A 360 -23.78 -1.88 -23.96
N THR A 361 -24.37 -2.98 -23.50
CA THR A 361 -23.67 -3.98 -22.68
C THR A 361 -22.88 -4.91 -23.59
N ARG A 362 -21.65 -5.25 -23.22
CA ARG A 362 -20.82 -6.27 -23.90
C ARG A 362 -20.38 -7.37 -22.95
N ASN A 363 -20.33 -8.55 -23.54
CA ASN A 363 -20.17 -9.86 -22.95
C ASN A 363 -18.72 -10.12 -22.48
N VAL A 364 -18.54 -10.70 -21.29
CA VAL A 364 -17.27 -10.84 -20.54
C VAL A 364 -16.33 -11.94 -21.11
N ASN A 365 -16.59 -12.45 -22.32
CA ASN A 365 -15.83 -13.59 -22.86
C ASN A 365 -14.83 -13.27 -23.98
N ASP A 366 -14.48 -11.99 -24.20
CA ASP A 366 -13.25 -11.50 -24.87
C ASP A 366 -13.07 -10.00 -24.55
N GLY A 367 -12.67 -9.69 -23.31
CA GLY A 367 -12.66 -8.33 -22.75
C GLY A 367 -11.61 -7.39 -23.34
N GLN A 368 -11.83 -6.07 -23.20
CA GLN A 368 -10.98 -5.03 -23.76
C GLN A 368 -9.55 -5.07 -23.20
N ILE A 369 -9.41 -5.35 -21.90
CA ILE A 369 -8.12 -5.41 -21.22
C ILE A 369 -7.26 -6.54 -21.81
N GLN A 370 -7.83 -7.75 -21.97
CA GLN A 370 -7.10 -8.85 -22.61
C GLN A 370 -6.70 -8.50 -24.05
N GLY A 371 -7.56 -7.81 -24.79
CA GLY A 371 -7.24 -7.31 -26.13
C GLY A 371 -6.05 -6.34 -26.14
N VAL A 372 -5.97 -5.43 -25.18
CA VAL A 372 -4.83 -4.51 -25.02
C VAL A 372 -3.55 -5.28 -24.69
N ILE A 373 -3.60 -6.21 -23.74
CA ILE A 373 -2.43 -7.03 -23.37
C ILE A 373 -1.94 -7.84 -24.56
N ASN A 374 -2.84 -8.48 -25.31
CA ASN A 374 -2.50 -9.27 -26.49
C ASN A 374 -1.82 -8.42 -27.59
N LYS A 375 -2.21 -7.16 -27.76
CA LYS A 375 -1.53 -6.21 -28.66
C LYS A 375 -0.12 -5.90 -28.16
N LEU A 376 0.02 -5.53 -26.88
CA LEU A 376 1.31 -5.17 -26.31
C LEU A 376 2.30 -6.34 -26.29
N TRP A 377 1.81 -7.56 -26.06
CA TRP A 377 2.61 -8.79 -26.07
C TRP A 377 2.76 -9.38 -27.48
N GLY A 378 2.16 -8.77 -28.52
CA GLY A 378 2.30 -9.26 -29.89
C GLY A 378 1.71 -10.64 -30.13
N VAL A 379 0.69 -11.01 -29.34
CA VAL A 379 -0.16 -12.19 -29.60
C VAL A 379 -1.06 -11.92 -30.80
N ASP A 380 -1.49 -10.66 -30.97
CA ASP A 380 -2.16 -10.20 -32.19
C ASP A 380 -1.15 -10.17 -33.35
N THR A 381 -1.47 -10.83 -34.46
CA THR A 381 -0.62 -10.94 -35.65
C THR A 381 -0.28 -9.60 -36.30
N ASN A 382 -1.04 -8.55 -36.02
CA ASN A 382 -0.78 -7.20 -36.53
C ASN A 382 0.22 -6.40 -35.68
N TYR A 383 0.60 -6.91 -34.51
CA TYR A 383 1.62 -6.34 -33.61
C TYR A 383 2.90 -7.18 -33.66
N GLN A 384 4.01 -6.65 -33.13
CA GLN A 384 5.30 -7.35 -33.16
C GLN A 384 5.34 -8.42 -32.07
N SER A 385 5.66 -9.67 -32.42
CA SER A 385 5.60 -10.80 -31.50
C SER A 385 6.60 -10.65 -30.34
N VAL A 386 6.12 -10.85 -29.10
CA VAL A 386 6.93 -10.85 -27.88
C VAL A 386 6.68 -12.16 -27.13
N SER A 387 7.71 -12.98 -26.99
CA SER A 387 7.61 -14.28 -26.31
C SER A 387 8.09 -14.24 -24.86
N LYS A 388 9.04 -13.35 -24.55
CA LYS A 388 9.65 -13.20 -23.23
C LYS A 388 9.75 -11.74 -22.83
N PHE A 389 9.30 -11.40 -21.63
CA PHE A 389 9.59 -10.09 -21.04
C PHE A 389 10.84 -10.18 -20.17
N HIS A 390 11.79 -9.26 -20.35
CA HIS A 390 13.05 -9.26 -19.59
C HIS A 390 12.98 -8.26 -18.43
N VAL A 391 12.93 -8.78 -17.21
CA VAL A 391 12.96 -8.01 -15.97
C VAL A 391 14.41 -7.74 -15.57
N PHE A 392 14.79 -6.47 -15.56
CA PHE A 392 16.12 -6.05 -15.09
C PHE A 392 16.33 -6.39 -13.62
N HIS A 393 17.55 -6.84 -13.29
CA HIS A 393 17.99 -7.00 -11.91
C HIS A 393 18.62 -5.72 -11.37
N ASP A 394 18.60 -5.54 -10.05
CA ASP A 394 19.26 -4.41 -9.37
C ASP A 394 20.77 -4.36 -9.66
N SER A 395 21.30 -3.16 -9.85
CA SER A 395 22.74 -2.92 -10.03
C SER A 395 23.47 -2.95 -8.68
N THR A 396 23.83 -4.15 -8.22
CA THR A 396 24.62 -4.40 -7.01
C THR A 396 25.92 -5.13 -7.34
N ASN A 397 26.78 -5.35 -6.34
CA ASN A 397 28.05 -6.06 -6.53
C ASN A 397 28.35 -7.08 -5.41
N PHE A 398 27.36 -7.87 -5.02
CA PHE A 398 27.55 -8.89 -3.98
C PHE A 398 28.25 -10.11 -4.57
N TYR A 399 29.49 -10.37 -4.13
CA TYR A 399 30.35 -11.45 -4.65
C TYR A 399 30.53 -11.39 -6.19
N GLY A 400 30.55 -10.19 -6.78
CA GLY A 400 30.64 -9.99 -8.24
C GLY A 400 29.32 -10.21 -8.99
N SER A 401 28.20 -10.40 -8.28
CA SER A 401 26.89 -10.72 -8.86
C SER A 401 25.96 -9.51 -8.86
N THR A 402 25.10 -9.43 -9.89
CA THR A 402 23.97 -8.49 -9.90
C THR A 402 22.97 -8.85 -8.79
N GLY A 403 22.10 -7.91 -8.42
CA GLY A 403 21.09 -8.11 -7.38
C GLY A 403 19.88 -8.88 -7.88
N ASN A 404 18.76 -8.74 -7.19
CA ASN A 404 17.52 -9.45 -7.49
C ASN A 404 16.76 -8.82 -8.68
N ALA A 405 15.88 -9.59 -9.32
CA ALA A 405 14.95 -9.09 -10.32
C ALA A 405 14.07 -7.98 -9.75
N ARG A 406 13.92 -6.88 -10.48
CA ARG A 406 13.25 -5.66 -10.01
C ARG A 406 12.06 -5.30 -10.91
N GLY A 407 10.86 -5.60 -10.43
CA GLY A 407 9.60 -5.01 -10.89
C GLY A 407 9.01 -4.18 -9.76
N GLN A 408 8.95 -2.86 -9.95
CA GLN A 408 8.33 -1.94 -9.00
C GLN A 408 6.82 -2.18 -8.97
N ALA A 409 6.28 -2.52 -7.81
CA ALA A 409 4.84 -2.74 -7.62
C ALA A 409 4.03 -1.49 -7.97
N VAL A 410 2.98 -1.70 -8.75
CA VAL A 410 1.93 -0.74 -9.09
C VAL A 410 0.61 -1.38 -8.65
N VAL A 411 -0.29 -0.60 -8.05
CA VAL A 411 -1.62 -1.05 -7.64
C VAL A 411 -2.64 -0.27 -8.45
N ASN A 412 -3.59 -0.99 -9.04
CA ASN A 412 -4.73 -0.37 -9.69
C ASN A 412 -5.76 -0.11 -8.58
N ILE A 413 -6.01 1.16 -8.28
CA ILE A 413 -6.89 1.57 -7.18
C ILE A 413 -8.32 1.87 -7.64
N SER A 414 -8.54 1.94 -8.96
CA SER A 414 -9.86 2.01 -9.58
C SER A 414 -9.93 1.26 -10.92
N ASN A 415 -11.14 1.10 -11.45
CA ASN A 415 -11.38 0.60 -12.81
C ASN A 415 -10.93 1.58 -13.92
N ALA A 416 -10.36 2.74 -13.59
CA ALA A 416 -9.64 3.56 -14.56
C ALA A 416 -8.26 2.95 -14.92
N ALA A 417 -7.80 1.95 -14.18
CA ALA A 417 -6.52 1.30 -14.40
C ALA A 417 -6.62 -0.23 -14.46
N PHE A 418 -5.70 -0.84 -15.20
CA PHE A 418 -5.61 -2.29 -15.33
C PHE A 418 -4.16 -2.76 -15.52
N PRO A 419 -3.86 -4.03 -15.16
CA PRO A 419 -2.51 -4.55 -15.26
C PRO A 419 -2.13 -4.85 -16.72
N ILE A 420 -0.90 -4.53 -17.10
CA ILE A 420 -0.28 -4.97 -18.36
C ILE A 420 0.64 -6.17 -18.12
N LEU A 421 1.28 -6.23 -16.95
CA LEU A 421 2.17 -7.33 -16.59
C LEU A 421 2.22 -7.55 -15.08
N MET A 422 1.92 -8.78 -14.68
CA MET A 422 2.03 -9.31 -13.31
C MET A 422 2.93 -10.54 -13.36
N ALA A 423 3.81 -10.67 -12.37
CA ALA A 423 4.62 -11.88 -12.22
C ALA A 423 3.82 -12.98 -11.50
N ARG A 424 4.04 -14.24 -11.90
CA ARG A 424 3.46 -15.38 -11.20
C ARG A 424 4.07 -15.53 -9.79
N ASN A 425 3.22 -15.87 -8.83
CA ASN A 425 3.56 -16.01 -7.42
C ASN A 425 3.65 -17.48 -6.95
N ASP A 426 3.40 -18.46 -7.83
CA ASP A 426 3.49 -19.87 -7.47
C ASP A 426 4.93 -20.42 -7.54
N LYS A 427 5.20 -21.54 -6.86
CA LYS A 427 6.54 -22.17 -6.83
C LYS A 427 7.07 -22.70 -8.17
N ASN A 428 6.26 -22.66 -9.23
CA ASN A 428 6.65 -23.07 -10.58
C ASN A 428 6.70 -21.87 -11.55
N TYR A 429 6.80 -20.63 -11.04
CA TYR A 429 6.62 -19.41 -11.83
C TYR A 429 7.57 -19.29 -13.05
N TRP A 430 8.76 -19.88 -13.00
CA TRP A 430 9.76 -19.83 -14.09
C TRP A 430 9.42 -20.76 -15.26
N LEU A 431 8.53 -21.73 -15.06
CA LEU A 431 8.06 -22.66 -16.08
C LEU A 431 6.92 -22.04 -16.88
N ALA A 432 6.91 -22.25 -18.20
CA ALA A 432 5.81 -21.83 -19.06
C ALA A 432 4.55 -22.69 -18.83
N PHE A 433 3.39 -22.17 -19.23
CA PHE A 433 2.17 -22.99 -19.26
C PHE A 433 2.33 -24.13 -20.27
N GLY A 434 1.85 -25.32 -19.88
CA GLY A 434 2.03 -26.56 -20.63
C GLY A 434 3.28 -27.36 -20.25
N GLU A 435 4.29 -26.75 -19.61
CA GLU A 435 5.45 -27.48 -19.10
C GLU A 435 5.11 -28.29 -17.84
N LYS A 436 5.85 -29.37 -17.60
CA LYS A 436 5.69 -30.22 -16.41
C LYS A 436 6.16 -29.49 -15.16
N ARG A 437 5.32 -29.47 -14.13
CA ARG A 437 5.62 -28.82 -12.85
C ARG A 437 6.83 -29.45 -12.19
N ALA A 438 7.69 -28.60 -11.66
CA ALA A 438 8.78 -29.04 -10.80
C ALA A 438 8.22 -29.40 -9.41
N TRP A 439 7.33 -28.58 -8.86
CA TRP A 439 6.74 -28.74 -7.52
C TRP A 439 5.26 -29.11 -7.60
N ASP A 440 4.80 -30.03 -6.75
CA ASP A 440 3.39 -30.34 -6.56
C ASP A 440 2.68 -29.24 -5.74
N LYS A 441 1.37 -29.40 -5.50
CA LYS A 441 0.55 -28.48 -4.71
C LYS A 441 0.98 -28.35 -3.24
N ASN A 442 1.65 -29.37 -2.70
CA ASN A 442 2.18 -29.37 -1.35
C ASN A 442 3.62 -28.86 -1.33
N GLU A 443 4.10 -28.28 -2.42
CA GLU A 443 5.47 -27.81 -2.55
C GLU A 443 6.55 -28.89 -2.38
N LEU A 444 6.24 -30.12 -2.81
CA LEU A 444 7.16 -31.26 -2.83
C LEU A 444 7.54 -31.61 -4.27
N ALA A 445 8.74 -32.18 -4.47
CA ALA A 445 9.14 -32.72 -5.75
C ALA A 445 8.40 -34.03 -6.02
N TYR A 446 8.10 -34.29 -7.29
CA TYR A 446 7.44 -35.52 -7.71
C TYR A 446 8.38 -36.71 -7.53
N ILE A 447 7.87 -37.80 -6.96
CA ILE A 447 8.56 -39.08 -6.89
C ILE A 447 8.13 -39.91 -8.11
N THR A 448 8.93 -39.87 -9.17
CA THR A 448 8.70 -40.54 -10.45
C THR A 448 9.34 -41.93 -10.53
N GLU A 449 10.19 -42.29 -9.57
CA GLU A 449 10.88 -43.59 -9.55
C GLU A 449 9.90 -44.78 -9.38
N ALA A 450 10.17 -45.88 -10.08
CA ALA A 450 9.39 -47.10 -9.92
C ALA A 450 9.50 -47.63 -8.47
N PRO A 451 8.39 -48.10 -7.85
CA PRO A 451 7.12 -48.48 -8.46
C PRO A 451 6.05 -47.37 -8.53
N SER A 452 6.39 -46.10 -8.30
CA SER A 452 5.45 -44.97 -8.43
C SER A 452 4.89 -44.89 -9.85
N ILE A 453 3.61 -44.53 -9.97
CA ILE A 453 2.98 -44.19 -11.25
C ILE A 453 2.65 -42.70 -11.36
N VAL A 454 3.12 -41.89 -10.40
CA VAL A 454 2.84 -40.46 -10.34
C VAL A 454 3.41 -39.77 -11.58
N GLN A 455 2.54 -39.05 -12.28
CA GLN A 455 2.91 -38.24 -13.44
C GLN A 455 2.89 -36.77 -13.05
N PRO A 456 3.99 -36.01 -13.26
CA PRO A 456 3.99 -34.59 -12.97
C PRO A 456 2.89 -33.86 -13.74
N GLU A 457 2.13 -33.04 -13.04
CA GLU A 457 1.08 -32.21 -13.64
C GLU A 457 1.71 -31.11 -14.51
N ASN A 458 0.97 -30.60 -15.48
CA ASN A 458 1.43 -29.43 -16.23
C ASN A 458 1.17 -28.15 -15.43
N VAL A 459 2.00 -27.14 -15.64
CA VAL A 459 1.70 -25.78 -15.23
C VAL A 459 0.52 -25.29 -16.06
N THR A 460 -0.54 -24.85 -15.39
CA THR A 460 -1.80 -24.47 -16.02
C THR A 460 -2.28 -23.15 -15.49
N ARG A 461 -3.04 -22.42 -16.31
CA ARG A 461 -3.74 -21.20 -15.88
C ARG A 461 -4.62 -21.40 -14.64
N ASP A 462 -5.24 -22.58 -14.51
CA ASP A 462 -6.25 -22.85 -13.47
C ASP A 462 -5.65 -22.98 -12.06
N THR A 463 -4.32 -23.09 -11.97
CA THR A 463 -3.56 -23.19 -10.70
C THR A 463 -2.57 -22.04 -10.53
N ALA A 464 -2.47 -21.15 -11.51
CA ALA A 464 -1.51 -20.05 -11.47
C ALA A 464 -2.04 -18.92 -10.57
N THR A 465 -1.14 -18.38 -9.77
CA THR A 465 -1.39 -17.19 -8.94
C THR A 465 -0.44 -16.08 -9.31
N PHE A 466 -0.82 -14.83 -9.05
CA PHE A 466 -0.06 -13.66 -9.48
C PHE A 466 0.17 -12.67 -8.32
N ASN A 467 1.31 -11.99 -8.37
CA ASN A 467 1.59 -10.83 -7.52
C ASN A 467 0.93 -9.57 -8.08
N LEU A 468 1.01 -8.45 -7.35
CA LEU A 468 0.62 -7.14 -7.86
C LEU A 468 1.33 -6.82 -9.19
N PRO A 469 0.72 -6.01 -10.07
CA PRO A 469 1.37 -5.63 -11.32
C PRO A 469 2.63 -4.81 -11.08
N PHE A 470 3.55 -4.85 -12.04
CA PHE A 470 4.69 -3.94 -12.11
C PHE A 470 4.74 -3.16 -13.44
N ILE A 471 3.77 -3.44 -14.30
CA ILE A 471 3.39 -2.60 -15.42
C ILE A 471 1.87 -2.47 -15.37
N SER A 472 1.39 -1.24 -15.28
CA SER A 472 -0.03 -0.93 -15.33
C SER A 472 -0.28 0.22 -16.29
N LEU A 473 -1.51 0.25 -16.81
CA LEU A 473 -2.03 1.32 -17.62
C LEU A 473 -3.22 1.94 -16.90
N GLY A 474 -3.16 3.25 -16.68
CA GLY A 474 -4.27 4.07 -16.20
C GLY A 474 -4.84 4.95 -17.32
N GLN A 475 -6.08 5.38 -17.16
CA GLN A 475 -6.79 6.25 -18.10
C GLN A 475 -7.21 7.55 -17.41
N VAL A 476 -7.03 8.68 -18.12
CA VAL A 476 -7.44 10.01 -17.68
C VAL A 476 -8.11 10.69 -18.87
N GLY A 477 -9.42 10.91 -18.81
CA GLY A 477 -10.21 11.26 -20.00
C GLY A 477 -10.03 10.21 -21.10
N ASP A 478 -9.64 10.66 -22.30
CA ASP A 478 -9.30 9.81 -23.45
C ASP A 478 -7.81 9.38 -23.48
N GLY A 479 -6.97 9.99 -22.64
CA GLY A 479 -5.53 9.76 -22.57
C GLY A 479 -5.15 8.56 -21.72
N LYS A 480 -3.85 8.21 -21.80
CA LYS A 480 -3.30 7.01 -21.16
C LYS A 480 -2.03 7.32 -20.37
N LEU A 481 -1.92 6.80 -19.15
CA LEU A 481 -0.71 6.84 -18.35
C LEU A 481 -0.19 5.42 -18.13
N MET A 482 0.96 5.08 -18.70
CA MET A 482 1.63 3.80 -18.50
C MET A 482 2.83 3.94 -17.58
N VAL A 483 2.95 3.05 -16.61
CA VAL A 483 4.12 2.97 -15.71
C VAL A 483 4.83 1.64 -15.93
N ILE A 484 6.15 1.68 -16.11
CA ILE A 484 7.03 0.51 -16.21
C ILE A 484 8.15 0.63 -15.17
N GLY A 485 8.20 -0.32 -14.23
CA GLY A 485 9.06 -0.25 -13.05
C GLY A 485 10.57 -0.50 -13.24
N ASN A 486 11.29 0.25 -14.10
CA ASN A 486 12.77 0.32 -14.10
C ASN A 486 13.30 1.42 -15.08
N PRO A 487 14.27 2.28 -14.69
CA PRO A 487 14.84 3.27 -15.60
C PRO A 487 15.66 2.69 -16.76
N HIS A 488 16.17 1.46 -16.64
CA HIS A 488 16.93 0.82 -17.71
C HIS A 488 16.08 0.47 -18.94
N TYR A 489 14.75 0.47 -18.85
CA TYR A 489 13.90 0.27 -20.02
C TYR A 489 14.09 1.37 -21.08
N ASN A 490 14.47 2.59 -20.67
CA ASN A 490 14.85 3.67 -21.59
C ASN A 490 16.03 3.31 -22.51
N SER A 491 16.92 2.42 -22.06
CA SER A 491 18.10 2.02 -22.84
C SER A 491 17.73 1.22 -24.09
N ILE A 492 16.59 0.52 -24.08
CA ILE A 492 16.07 -0.25 -25.22
C ILE A 492 15.69 0.70 -26.37
N LEU A 493 15.17 1.89 -26.05
CA LEU A 493 14.83 2.91 -27.06
C LEU A 493 16.07 3.40 -27.82
N ARG A 494 17.25 3.39 -27.19
CA ARG A 494 18.53 3.77 -27.80
C ARG A 494 19.29 2.62 -28.44
N CYS A 495 19.37 1.47 -27.79
CA CYS A 495 20.01 0.26 -28.29
C CYS A 495 19.13 -0.96 -28.01
N PRO A 496 18.21 -1.29 -28.93
CA PRO A 496 17.18 -2.29 -28.70
C PRO A 496 17.70 -3.71 -28.51
N ASN A 497 18.91 -4.01 -28.98
CA ASN A 497 19.57 -5.32 -28.83
C ASN A 497 20.85 -5.26 -28.00
N GLY A 498 21.12 -4.16 -27.29
CA GLY A 498 22.34 -3.97 -26.51
C GLY A 498 22.07 -3.34 -25.16
N TYR A 499 20.96 -3.70 -24.52
CA TYR A 499 20.46 -3.07 -23.29
C TYR A 499 20.78 -3.87 -22.03
N SER A 500 20.92 -5.20 -22.13
CA SER A 500 20.87 -6.08 -20.96
C SER A 500 22.11 -5.98 -20.08
N TRP A 501 23.30 -5.84 -20.67
CA TRP A 501 24.56 -5.81 -19.93
C TRP A 501 25.74 -5.28 -20.74
N GLY A 502 26.46 -4.31 -20.18
CA GLY A 502 27.66 -3.73 -20.80
C GLY A 502 27.36 -2.87 -22.04
N GLY A 503 26.10 -2.46 -22.20
CA GLY A 503 25.63 -1.66 -23.33
C GLY A 503 26.15 -0.22 -23.31
N GLY A 504 25.91 0.47 -24.41
CA GLY A 504 26.30 1.86 -24.59
C GLY A 504 26.31 2.30 -26.04
N VAL A 505 26.57 3.58 -26.25
CA VAL A 505 26.68 4.21 -27.57
C VAL A 505 28.10 4.74 -27.76
N ASN A 506 28.70 4.48 -28.91
CA ASN A 506 30.05 4.93 -29.24
C ASN A 506 30.07 6.42 -29.68
N SER A 507 31.25 6.97 -29.94
CA SER A 507 31.40 8.38 -30.37
C SER A 507 30.75 8.72 -31.72
N LYS A 508 30.37 7.72 -32.52
CA LYS A 508 29.66 7.87 -33.79
C LYS A 508 28.13 7.79 -33.63
N GLY A 509 27.63 7.56 -32.42
CA GLY A 509 26.20 7.37 -32.18
C GLY A 509 25.70 5.94 -32.42
N GLU A 510 26.58 4.97 -32.62
CA GLU A 510 26.23 3.57 -32.88
C GLU A 510 26.24 2.75 -31.58
N CYS A 511 25.37 1.75 -31.49
CA CYS A 511 25.34 0.83 -30.36
C CYS A 511 26.61 -0.02 -30.28
N THR A 512 27.15 -0.17 -29.08
CA THR A 512 28.38 -0.92 -28.82
C THR A 512 28.16 -2.44 -28.78
N LEU A 513 26.92 -2.87 -28.54
CA LEU A 513 26.49 -4.28 -28.46
C LEU A 513 25.15 -4.47 -29.20
N SER A 514 24.89 -5.70 -29.64
CA SER A 514 23.69 -6.09 -30.39
C SER A 514 23.27 -7.55 -30.15
N GLY A 515 23.59 -8.12 -28.98
CA GLY A 515 23.42 -9.54 -28.68
C GLY A 515 22.10 -9.93 -28.01
N ASP A 516 21.28 -8.98 -27.56
CA ASP A 516 20.00 -9.26 -26.89
C ASP A 516 18.90 -9.64 -27.89
N SER A 517 17.90 -10.41 -27.44
CA SER A 517 16.75 -10.79 -28.28
C SER A 517 15.88 -9.59 -28.67
N ASP A 518 15.10 -9.75 -29.74
CA ASP A 518 14.16 -8.76 -30.24
C ASP A 518 12.90 -8.62 -29.36
N ASP A 519 12.69 -9.47 -28.35
CA ASP A 519 11.46 -9.44 -27.54
C ASP A 519 11.20 -8.07 -26.92
N MET A 520 12.22 -7.47 -26.28
CA MET A 520 12.07 -6.16 -25.65
C MET A 520 11.99 -5.01 -26.66
N LYS A 521 12.64 -5.16 -27.83
CA LYS A 521 12.49 -4.24 -28.96
C LYS A 521 11.04 -4.21 -29.42
N HIS A 522 10.48 -5.38 -29.70
CA HIS A 522 9.10 -5.56 -30.15
C HIS A 522 8.10 -5.06 -29.09
N PHE A 523 8.33 -5.37 -27.81
CA PHE A 523 7.50 -4.86 -26.73
C PHE A 523 7.46 -3.32 -26.73
N MET A 524 8.62 -2.66 -26.83
CA MET A 524 8.66 -1.19 -26.88
C MET A 524 8.02 -0.64 -28.16
N GLN A 525 8.18 -1.29 -29.31
CA GLN A 525 7.50 -0.90 -30.54
C GLN A 525 5.96 -0.98 -30.38
N ASN A 526 5.46 -2.03 -29.74
CA ASN A 526 4.03 -2.20 -29.47
C ASN A 526 3.52 -1.15 -28.48
N VAL A 527 4.26 -0.86 -27.41
CA VAL A 527 3.93 0.19 -26.42
C VAL A 527 3.87 1.57 -27.09
N LEU A 528 4.88 1.94 -27.87
CA LEU A 528 4.91 3.23 -28.57
C LEU A 528 3.76 3.38 -29.56
N ARG A 529 3.45 2.32 -30.31
CA ARG A 529 2.30 2.29 -31.22
C ARG A 529 0.96 2.46 -30.48
N TYR A 530 0.77 1.69 -29.41
CA TYR A 530 -0.47 1.70 -28.65
C TYR A 530 -0.69 3.03 -27.93
N LEU A 531 0.34 3.58 -27.27
CA LEU A 531 0.24 4.86 -26.56
C LEU A 531 0.13 6.06 -27.51
N SER A 532 0.62 5.96 -28.74
CA SER A 532 0.41 7.00 -29.77
C SER A 532 -0.91 6.85 -30.53
N ASN A 533 -1.83 5.99 -30.09
CA ASN A 533 -3.12 5.74 -30.75
C ASN A 533 -2.94 5.41 -32.26
N ASP A 534 -1.98 4.53 -32.58
CA ASP A 534 -1.63 4.12 -33.94
C ASP A 534 -1.10 5.24 -34.87
N ILE A 535 -0.84 6.46 -34.37
CA ILE A 535 -0.20 7.55 -35.12
C ILE A 535 1.18 7.12 -35.62
N TRP A 536 1.93 6.39 -34.78
CA TRP A 536 3.19 5.77 -35.16
C TRP A 536 3.09 4.25 -35.19
N GLN A 537 3.64 3.64 -36.24
CA GLN A 537 3.69 2.20 -36.42
C GLN A 537 5.09 1.76 -36.85
N PRO A 538 5.64 0.69 -36.23
CA PRO A 538 6.97 0.20 -36.57
C PRO A 538 7.04 -0.26 -38.03
N ASN A 539 8.19 -0.06 -38.66
CA ASN A 539 8.46 -0.44 -40.06
C ASN A 539 7.57 0.23 -41.12
N THR A 540 6.92 1.34 -40.77
CA THR A 540 6.15 2.17 -41.71
C THR A 540 6.82 3.54 -41.92
N LYS A 541 6.25 4.37 -42.81
CA LYS A 541 6.68 5.78 -42.98
C LYS A 541 5.95 6.74 -42.01
N SER A 542 5.25 6.23 -41.00
CA SER A 542 4.59 7.06 -40.00
C SER A 542 5.59 7.89 -39.21
N ILE A 543 5.21 9.11 -38.84
CA ILE A 543 6.05 10.00 -38.05
C ILE A 543 5.29 10.47 -36.82
N MET A 544 6.01 10.68 -35.71
CA MET A 544 5.46 11.32 -34.52
C MET A 544 6.54 12.11 -33.78
N THR A 545 6.12 13.04 -32.94
CA THR A 545 7.01 13.75 -32.00
C THR A 545 6.77 13.22 -30.59
N VAL A 546 7.83 12.83 -29.90
CA VAL A 546 7.79 12.45 -28.48
C VAL A 546 8.35 13.58 -27.63
N GLY A 547 7.56 14.04 -26.66
CA GLY A 547 8.00 14.99 -25.65
C GLY A 547 8.74 14.28 -24.51
N THR A 548 9.79 14.89 -23.94
CA THR A 548 10.50 14.29 -22.80
C THR A 548 11.18 15.31 -21.90
N ASN A 549 11.29 14.98 -20.60
CA ASN A 549 12.16 15.67 -19.65
C ASN A 549 13.45 14.88 -19.34
N LEU A 550 13.72 13.79 -20.05
CA LEU A 550 14.94 13.01 -19.91
C LEU A 550 16.05 13.57 -20.79
N GLU A 551 17.20 13.88 -20.20
CA GLU A 551 18.39 14.25 -20.96
C GLU A 551 19.18 13.02 -21.43
N ASN A 552 19.26 11.99 -20.59
CA ASN A 552 20.13 10.84 -20.78
C ASN A 552 19.39 9.53 -20.51
N VAL A 553 19.84 8.47 -21.18
CA VAL A 553 19.53 7.07 -20.84
C VAL A 553 20.76 6.40 -20.24
N TYR A 554 20.54 5.34 -19.47
CA TYR A 554 21.58 4.61 -18.77
C TYR A 554 21.52 3.12 -19.07
N PHE A 555 22.68 2.55 -19.41
CA PHE A 555 22.86 1.14 -19.72
C PHE A 555 23.42 0.40 -18.51
N LYS A 556 22.87 -0.79 -18.24
CA LYS A 556 23.33 -1.62 -17.13
C LYS A 556 24.78 -2.09 -17.34
N ASN A 557 25.59 -2.06 -16.29
CA ASN A 557 26.98 -2.51 -16.32
C ASN A 557 27.35 -3.26 -15.03
N HIS A 558 28.51 -3.90 -15.01
CA HIS A 558 29.02 -4.62 -13.84
C HIS A 558 29.29 -3.68 -12.66
N GLY A 559 28.76 -4.06 -11.49
CA GLY A 559 28.99 -3.39 -10.22
C GLY A 559 27.84 -2.48 -9.77
N GLN A 560 28.01 -1.86 -8.61
CA GLN A 560 27.06 -0.93 -8.02
C GLN A 560 27.27 0.47 -8.62
N VAL A 561 26.99 0.61 -9.93
CA VAL A 561 27.21 1.84 -10.70
C VAL A 561 25.97 2.21 -11.52
N THR A 562 25.87 3.48 -11.94
CA THR A 562 24.84 3.93 -12.90
C THR A 562 25.01 3.31 -14.28
N GLY A 563 26.24 2.87 -14.61
CA GLY A 563 26.60 2.32 -15.92
C GLY A 563 26.85 3.39 -16.99
N SER A 564 26.95 2.95 -18.24
CA SER A 564 27.23 3.83 -19.40
C SER A 564 26.03 4.74 -19.66
N ARG A 565 26.25 5.99 -20.09
CA ARG A 565 25.19 6.93 -20.44
C ARG A 565 25.23 7.35 -21.91
N ALA A 566 24.07 7.68 -22.46
CA ALA A 566 23.94 8.32 -23.77
C ALA A 566 22.82 9.36 -23.73
N ALA A 567 22.85 10.35 -24.62
CA ALA A 567 21.74 11.28 -24.77
C ALA A 567 20.44 10.52 -25.13
N PHE A 568 19.32 10.98 -24.59
CA PHE A 568 18.00 10.46 -24.91
C PHE A 568 17.68 10.61 -26.41
N GLY A 569 16.89 9.70 -26.95
CA GLY A 569 16.65 9.59 -28.39
C GLY A 569 16.12 8.20 -28.77
N PHE A 570 16.06 7.95 -30.07
CA PHE A 570 15.58 6.69 -30.62
C PHE A 570 16.60 6.05 -31.58
N HIS A 571 16.72 4.72 -31.52
CA HIS A 571 17.48 3.92 -32.50
C HIS A 571 16.78 3.96 -33.87
N PRO A 572 17.50 3.75 -35.00
CA PRO A 572 16.87 3.60 -36.32
C PRO A 572 15.74 2.57 -36.42
N ASP A 573 15.72 1.55 -35.55
CA ASP A 573 14.61 0.57 -35.45
C ASP A 573 13.27 1.19 -34.98
N PHE A 574 13.33 2.43 -34.47
CA PHE A 574 12.20 3.28 -34.11
C PHE A 574 12.14 4.53 -35.02
N ALA A 575 12.51 4.39 -36.29
CA ALA A 575 12.53 5.49 -37.25
C ALA A 575 11.18 6.24 -37.34
N GLY A 576 11.25 7.53 -37.68
CA GLY A 576 10.08 8.40 -37.78
C GLY A 576 9.69 9.10 -36.47
N ILE A 577 10.35 8.78 -35.36
CA ILE A 577 10.14 9.46 -34.07
C ILE A 577 11.15 10.60 -33.90
N SER A 578 10.65 11.82 -33.74
CA SER A 578 11.44 12.98 -33.34
C SER A 578 11.32 13.22 -31.83
N VAL A 579 12.33 13.85 -31.21
CA VAL A 579 12.32 14.15 -29.76
C VAL A 579 12.23 15.66 -29.55
N LYS A 580 11.32 16.07 -28.67
CA LYS A 580 11.22 17.45 -28.17
C LYS A 580 11.47 17.46 -26.66
N HIS A 581 12.57 18.06 -26.23
CA HIS A 581 12.82 18.26 -24.81
C HIS A 581 11.89 19.35 -24.27
N LEU A 582 11.20 19.05 -23.17
CA LEU A 582 10.20 19.93 -22.56
C LEU A 582 10.67 20.39 -21.18
N THR A 583 10.38 21.65 -20.88
CA THR A 583 10.59 22.28 -19.56
C THR A 583 9.29 22.84 -18.97
N SER A 584 8.16 22.69 -19.68
CA SER A 584 6.80 23.06 -19.27
C SER A 584 5.80 22.26 -20.10
N TYR A 585 4.59 22.05 -19.56
CA TYR A 585 3.57 21.18 -20.14
C TYR A 585 2.25 21.91 -20.48
N GLY A 586 2.20 23.23 -20.27
CA GLY A 586 1.05 24.06 -20.64
C GLY A 586 0.78 24.02 -22.15
N ASP A 587 -0.50 23.99 -22.52
CA ASP A 587 -0.99 24.06 -23.90
C ASP A 587 -0.47 22.98 -24.87
N LEU A 588 0.01 21.83 -24.36
CA LEU A 588 0.39 20.71 -25.22
C LEU A 588 -0.82 20.18 -26.01
N ASN A 589 -0.61 20.00 -27.32
CA ASN A 589 -1.58 19.40 -28.24
C ASN A 589 -1.22 17.92 -28.51
N PRO A 590 -2.07 16.95 -28.11
CA PRO A 590 -1.88 15.53 -28.40
C PRO A 590 -1.76 15.19 -29.90
N GLU A 591 -2.32 15.99 -30.81
CA GLU A 591 -2.17 15.73 -32.25
C GLU A 591 -0.73 16.01 -32.75
N GLU A 592 -0.03 16.96 -32.12
CA GLU A 592 1.35 17.30 -32.48
C GLU A 592 2.38 16.46 -31.71
N ILE A 593 2.12 16.25 -30.43
CA ILE A 593 2.96 15.48 -29.51
C ILE A 593 2.04 14.46 -28.85
N PRO A 594 1.82 13.28 -29.47
CA PRO A 594 0.87 12.29 -28.96
C PRO A 594 1.38 11.51 -27.75
N LEU A 595 2.70 11.53 -27.49
CA LEU A 595 3.31 10.78 -26.40
C LEU A 595 4.38 11.61 -25.68
N LEU A 596 4.31 11.59 -24.36
CA LEU A 596 5.36 12.07 -23.45
C LEU A 596 6.06 10.89 -22.77
N ILE A 597 7.39 10.91 -22.72
CA ILE A 597 8.18 9.96 -21.91
C ILE A 597 8.87 10.76 -20.80
N LEU A 598 8.44 10.56 -19.55
CA LEU A 598 8.79 11.44 -18.43
C LEU A 598 9.34 10.65 -17.24
N ASN A 599 10.18 11.34 -16.46
CA ASN A 599 10.53 10.96 -15.11
C ASN A 599 9.84 11.90 -14.10
N GLY A 600 9.39 11.33 -12.99
CA GLY A 600 8.89 12.07 -11.85
C GLY A 600 10.00 12.71 -11.02
N PHE A 601 11.18 12.08 -10.96
CA PHE A 601 12.29 12.52 -10.10
C PHE A 601 13.66 12.51 -10.79
N GLU A 602 14.63 13.17 -10.16
CA GLU A 602 16.04 12.94 -10.45
C GLU A 602 16.50 11.55 -9.99
N TYR A 603 17.57 11.04 -10.61
CA TYR A 603 18.16 9.77 -10.21
C TYR A 603 19.19 9.92 -9.09
N VAL A 604 19.19 8.96 -8.17
CA VAL A 604 20.33 8.76 -7.27
C VAL A 604 21.52 8.24 -8.08
N THR A 605 22.48 9.10 -8.37
CA THR A 605 23.69 8.76 -9.16
C THR A 605 24.93 8.56 -8.30
N GLN A 606 24.94 9.08 -7.07
CA GLN A 606 26.02 8.87 -6.10
C GLN A 606 25.58 7.86 -5.05
N VAL A 607 26.16 6.67 -5.10
CA VAL A 607 26.11 5.70 -4.01
C VAL A 607 27.28 6.00 -3.09
N GLY A 608 27.00 6.47 -1.87
CA GLY A 608 28.02 6.74 -0.84
C GLY A 608 28.69 5.44 -0.36
N SER A 609 29.12 5.39 0.91
CA SER A 609 29.71 4.17 1.50
C SER A 609 28.69 3.04 1.77
N ASP A 610 27.41 3.20 1.38
CA ASP A 610 26.37 2.19 1.58
C ASP A 610 26.42 1.10 0.49
N PRO A 611 26.85 -0.12 0.81
CA PRO A 611 26.94 -1.22 -0.15
C PRO A 611 25.56 -1.74 -0.62
N TYR A 612 24.46 -1.29 -0.01
CA TYR A 612 23.09 -1.71 -0.35
C TYR A 612 22.33 -0.69 -1.19
N ALA A 613 22.90 0.48 -1.46
CA ALA A 613 22.22 1.51 -2.23
C ALA A 613 22.14 1.15 -3.71
N ILE A 614 20.95 1.19 -4.30
CA ILE A 614 20.74 0.85 -5.72
C ILE A 614 20.87 2.14 -6.56
N PRO A 615 21.85 2.24 -7.48
CA PRO A 615 21.97 3.38 -8.38
C PRO A 615 20.74 3.52 -9.29
N LEU A 616 20.47 4.74 -9.75
CA LEU A 616 19.35 5.08 -10.65
C LEU A 616 17.94 4.88 -10.09
N ARG A 617 17.78 4.54 -8.80
CA ARG A 617 16.48 4.72 -8.14
C ARG A 617 16.09 6.21 -8.14
N ALA A 618 14.78 6.48 -8.09
CA ALA A 618 14.25 7.82 -7.91
C ALA A 618 14.76 8.46 -6.61
N ASP A 619 15.12 9.74 -6.67
CA ASP A 619 15.41 10.58 -5.51
C ASP A 619 14.16 11.42 -5.20
N THR A 620 13.30 10.93 -4.30
CA THR A 620 12.03 11.62 -3.94
C THR A 620 12.23 13.01 -3.34
N SER A 621 13.44 13.33 -2.86
CA SER A 621 13.79 14.67 -2.41
C SER A 621 14.01 15.67 -3.55
N LYS A 622 14.08 15.21 -4.80
CA LYS A 622 14.34 16.01 -6.01
C LYS A 622 13.29 15.73 -7.11
N PRO A 623 12.05 16.19 -6.93
CA PRO A 623 11.01 16.07 -7.96
C PRO A 623 11.35 16.88 -9.21
N LYS A 624 10.95 16.36 -10.37
CA LYS A 624 11.02 17.03 -11.68
C LYS A 624 9.72 17.67 -12.13
N LEU A 625 8.63 17.38 -11.42
CA LEU A 625 7.29 17.83 -11.75
C LEU A 625 6.77 18.67 -10.60
N THR A 626 6.34 19.89 -10.91
CA THR A 626 5.61 20.75 -9.98
C THR A 626 4.11 20.40 -9.96
N GLN A 627 3.35 20.96 -9.02
CA GLN A 627 1.90 20.80 -9.00
C GLN A 627 1.22 21.37 -10.26
N GLN A 628 1.76 22.47 -10.80
CA GLN A 628 1.24 23.04 -12.04
C GLN A 628 1.54 22.14 -13.24
N ASP A 629 2.76 21.60 -13.32
CA ASP A 629 3.12 20.64 -14.38
C ASP A 629 2.16 19.45 -14.38
N VAL A 630 1.79 18.95 -13.21
CA VAL A 630 0.84 17.83 -13.09
C VAL A 630 -0.57 18.24 -13.49
N THR A 631 -1.03 19.45 -13.14
CA THR A 631 -2.31 19.97 -13.65
C THR A 631 -2.32 20.02 -15.18
N ASP A 632 -1.25 20.53 -15.79
CA ASP A 632 -1.11 20.62 -17.24
C ASP A 632 -1.03 19.23 -17.90
N LEU A 633 -0.33 18.28 -17.28
CA LEU A 633 -0.24 16.90 -17.74
C LEU A 633 -1.60 16.18 -17.69
N ILE A 634 -2.38 16.38 -16.63
CA ILE A 634 -3.75 15.85 -16.53
C ILE A 634 -4.63 16.46 -17.62
N ALA A 635 -4.52 17.77 -17.88
CA ALA A 635 -5.24 18.42 -18.97
C ALA A 635 -4.82 17.88 -20.36
N TYR A 636 -3.53 17.61 -20.57
CA TYR A 636 -3.00 16.98 -21.78
C TYR A 636 -3.52 15.55 -21.96
N LEU A 637 -3.55 14.74 -20.89
CA LEU A 637 -4.14 13.41 -20.91
C LEU A 637 -5.64 13.47 -21.24
N ASN A 638 -6.40 14.39 -20.62
CA ASN A 638 -7.83 14.57 -20.91
C ASN A 638 -8.12 14.87 -22.39
N LYS A 639 -7.19 15.51 -23.11
CA LYS A 639 -7.27 15.78 -24.55
C LYS A 639 -6.90 14.57 -25.43
N GLY A 640 -6.60 13.41 -24.85
CA GLY A 640 -6.22 12.18 -25.58
C GLY A 640 -4.71 11.93 -25.69
N GLY A 641 -3.88 12.75 -25.04
CA GLY A 641 -2.44 12.55 -24.99
C GLY A 641 -2.04 11.35 -24.12
N SER A 642 -0.86 10.79 -24.36
CA SER A 642 -0.33 9.69 -23.54
C SER A 642 0.97 10.06 -22.82
N VAL A 643 1.18 9.45 -21.65
CA VAL A 643 2.38 9.58 -20.83
C VAL A 643 2.92 8.20 -20.50
N LEU A 644 4.23 8.00 -20.67
CA LEU A 644 4.97 6.80 -20.29
C LEU A 644 6.03 7.15 -19.25
N ILE A 645 6.00 6.45 -18.12
CA ILE A 645 6.95 6.62 -17.01
C ILE A 645 7.74 5.32 -16.85
N MET A 646 9.07 5.42 -16.98
CA MET A 646 10.00 4.29 -16.82
C MET A 646 10.93 4.58 -15.65
N GLU A 647 10.44 4.37 -14.42
CA GLU A 647 11.14 4.78 -13.21
C GLU A 647 11.01 3.75 -12.10
N ASN A 648 12.04 3.67 -11.24
CA ASN A 648 12.06 2.82 -10.06
C ASN A 648 12.00 3.67 -8.80
N VAL A 649 10.79 3.92 -8.33
CA VAL A 649 10.52 4.74 -7.15
C VAL A 649 10.65 3.84 -5.92
N MET A 650 11.85 3.80 -5.33
CA MET A 650 12.17 2.93 -4.17
C MET A 650 12.07 3.65 -2.81
N SER A 651 11.66 4.93 -2.79
CA SER A 651 11.70 5.83 -1.63
C SER A 651 10.31 6.32 -1.20
N ASN A 652 10.19 6.81 0.03
CA ASN A 652 8.92 7.20 0.65
C ASN A 652 8.17 8.29 -0.15
N LEU A 653 7.06 7.91 -0.80
CA LEU A 653 6.17 8.80 -1.54
C LEU A 653 5.27 9.67 -0.64
N LYS A 654 5.36 9.56 0.69
CA LYS A 654 4.70 10.48 1.65
C LYS A 654 5.44 11.80 1.80
N GLU A 655 6.65 11.93 1.30
CA GLU A 655 7.34 13.21 1.30
C GLU A 655 6.52 14.23 0.50
N GLU A 656 6.34 15.44 1.04
CA GLU A 656 5.63 16.52 0.34
C GLU A 656 6.23 16.79 -1.04
N SER A 657 7.55 16.59 -1.19
CA SER A 657 8.25 16.66 -2.47
C SER A 657 7.77 15.65 -3.52
N ALA A 658 7.18 14.52 -3.12
CA ALA A 658 6.64 13.51 -4.02
C ALA A 658 5.14 13.72 -4.35
N SER A 659 4.48 14.68 -3.70
CA SER A 659 3.03 14.93 -3.78
C SER A 659 2.52 15.09 -5.22
N SER A 660 3.26 15.78 -6.08
CA SER A 660 2.90 16.02 -7.47
C SER A 660 2.87 14.71 -8.28
N PHE A 661 3.89 13.87 -8.13
CA PHE A 661 3.96 12.58 -8.82
C PHE A 661 2.84 11.63 -8.37
N VAL A 662 2.57 11.56 -7.06
CA VAL A 662 1.47 10.73 -6.51
C VAL A 662 0.11 11.20 -7.04
N ARG A 663 -0.11 12.52 -7.15
CA ARG A 663 -1.33 13.09 -7.73
C ARG A 663 -1.55 12.68 -9.18
N LEU A 664 -0.49 12.65 -9.99
CA LEU A 664 -0.58 12.20 -11.39
C LEU A 664 -0.99 10.71 -11.49
N LEU A 665 -0.44 9.86 -10.62
CA LEU A 665 -0.81 8.44 -10.55
C LEU A 665 -2.26 8.24 -10.09
N ASP A 666 -2.69 8.92 -9.02
CA ASP A 666 -4.06 8.83 -8.48
C ASP A 666 -5.10 9.29 -9.51
N ALA A 667 -4.80 10.33 -10.31
CA ALA A 667 -5.65 10.77 -11.40
C ALA A 667 -5.90 9.65 -12.43
N ALA A 668 -4.91 8.79 -12.68
CA ALA A 668 -5.01 7.67 -13.61
C ALA A 668 -5.51 6.37 -12.97
N GLY A 669 -5.98 6.39 -11.72
CA GLY A 669 -6.40 5.18 -10.99
C GLY A 669 -5.24 4.27 -10.58
N LEU A 670 -4.02 4.80 -10.54
CA LEU A 670 -2.80 4.07 -10.20
C LEU A 670 -2.25 4.49 -8.85
N SER A 671 -1.52 3.58 -8.23
CA SER A 671 -0.67 3.84 -7.08
C SER A 671 0.62 3.03 -7.19
N MET A 672 1.71 3.47 -6.58
CA MET A 672 2.98 2.74 -6.58
C MET A 672 3.39 2.35 -5.17
N ALA A 673 3.74 1.08 -4.99
CA ALA A 673 4.26 0.56 -3.72
C ALA A 673 5.74 0.89 -3.55
N LEU A 674 6.37 0.58 -2.40
CA LEU A 674 7.79 0.92 -2.19
C LEU A 674 8.62 -0.25 -1.70
N ASN A 675 9.90 -0.20 -2.12
CA ASN A 675 11.09 -0.86 -1.60
C ASN A 675 11.42 -2.29 -2.09
N LYS A 676 10.43 -3.18 -2.34
CA LYS A 676 10.72 -4.55 -2.81
C LYS A 676 9.99 -4.94 -4.10
N SER A 677 10.66 -5.79 -4.88
CA SER A 677 10.21 -6.26 -6.19
C SER A 677 9.05 -7.24 -6.07
N VAL A 678 8.03 -7.13 -6.91
CA VAL A 678 6.94 -8.12 -7.04
C VAL A 678 7.26 -9.28 -7.98
N VAL A 679 8.47 -9.27 -8.55
CA VAL A 679 8.97 -10.33 -9.42
C VAL A 679 9.79 -11.31 -8.58
N ASN A 680 9.42 -12.59 -8.65
CA ASN A 680 10.17 -13.66 -8.01
C ASN A 680 11.57 -13.78 -8.62
N ASN A 681 12.57 -14.08 -7.78
CA ASN A 681 13.93 -14.29 -8.24
C ASN A 681 14.13 -15.71 -8.69
N ASP A 682 14.64 -15.89 -9.91
CA ASP A 682 15.07 -17.20 -10.43
C ASP A 682 15.82 -17.98 -9.35
N PRO A 683 15.66 -19.31 -9.27
CA PRO A 683 16.47 -20.12 -8.39
C PRO A 683 17.97 -19.86 -8.65
N GLN A 684 18.66 -19.26 -7.68
CA GLN A 684 20.01 -18.71 -7.81
C GLN A 684 20.89 -19.10 -6.61
N GLY A 685 22.21 -19.07 -6.79
CA GLY A 685 23.20 -19.24 -5.72
C GLY A 685 24.27 -20.30 -5.99
N TYR A 686 24.66 -21.01 -4.94
CA TYR A 686 25.68 -22.04 -4.96
C TYR A 686 25.06 -23.41 -5.29
N PRO A 687 25.87 -24.43 -5.66
CA PRO A 687 25.40 -25.78 -5.97
C PRO A 687 24.55 -26.48 -4.89
N ASP A 688 24.47 -25.93 -3.67
CA ASP A 688 23.62 -26.44 -2.58
C ASP A 688 22.19 -25.90 -2.62
N ARG A 689 21.88 -24.99 -3.55
CA ARG A 689 20.55 -24.45 -3.81
C ARG A 689 19.80 -25.34 -4.77
N VAL A 690 18.75 -25.96 -4.26
CA VAL A 690 17.81 -26.79 -5.03
C VAL A 690 17.29 -26.03 -6.26
N ARG A 691 17.28 -26.70 -7.41
CA ARG A 691 16.68 -26.23 -8.68
C ARG A 691 17.24 -24.92 -9.23
N GLN A 692 18.46 -24.57 -8.85
CA GLN A 692 19.20 -23.47 -9.46
C GLN A 692 19.22 -23.56 -11.00
N GLN A 693 18.99 -22.41 -11.66
CA GLN A 693 19.16 -22.27 -13.11
C GLN A 693 20.56 -21.75 -13.47
N ARG A 694 21.07 -22.17 -14.62
CA ARG A 694 22.37 -21.77 -15.20
C ARG A 694 22.19 -21.30 -16.64
N GLU A 695 23.21 -20.62 -17.17
CA GLU A 695 23.28 -20.25 -18.59
C GLU A 695 23.25 -21.49 -19.49
N LYS A 696 24.07 -22.50 -19.17
CA LYS A 696 24.17 -23.80 -19.85
C LYS A 696 23.51 -24.91 -19.03
N GLY A 697 23.43 -26.11 -19.60
CA GLY A 697 22.84 -27.27 -18.91
C GLY A 697 23.57 -27.64 -17.63
N ILE A 698 22.85 -28.30 -16.72
CA ILE A 698 23.42 -28.83 -15.47
C ILE A 698 23.06 -30.29 -15.30
N TRP A 699 23.92 -31.00 -14.57
CA TRP A 699 23.60 -32.33 -14.05
C TRP A 699 23.54 -32.27 -12.53
N VAL A 700 22.47 -32.77 -11.93
CA VAL A 700 22.27 -32.67 -10.48
C VAL A 700 21.62 -33.92 -9.91
N TYR A 701 22.07 -34.36 -8.75
CA TYR A 701 21.41 -35.40 -7.99
C TYR A 701 20.69 -34.78 -6.78
N GLU A 702 19.37 -34.58 -6.92
CA GLU A 702 18.48 -34.16 -5.85
C GLU A 702 17.83 -35.36 -5.15
N ARG A 703 17.64 -35.28 -3.84
CA ARG A 703 16.95 -36.32 -3.07
C ARG A 703 16.29 -35.76 -1.82
N TYR A 704 15.39 -36.53 -1.26
CA TYR A 704 14.95 -36.34 0.12
C TYR A 704 15.84 -37.16 1.06
N PRO A 705 16.44 -36.55 2.10
CA PRO A 705 17.32 -37.26 3.01
C PRO A 705 16.54 -38.31 3.81
N PHE A 706 17.19 -39.41 4.14
CA PHE A 706 16.56 -40.49 4.91
C PHE A 706 16.27 -40.06 6.34
N VAL A 707 15.10 -40.42 6.83
CA VAL A 707 14.67 -40.28 8.23
C VAL A 707 14.64 -41.69 8.83
N ASP A 708 15.40 -41.91 9.91
CA ASP A 708 15.55 -43.23 10.56
C ASP A 708 16.00 -44.34 9.59
N GLY A 709 16.87 -44.00 8.62
CA GLY A 709 17.40 -44.94 7.65
C GLY A 709 16.44 -45.33 6.51
N LYS A 710 15.31 -44.64 6.35
CA LYS A 710 14.34 -44.83 5.27
C LYS A 710 13.97 -43.52 4.57
N PRO A 711 13.47 -43.55 3.33
CA PRO A 711 12.90 -42.36 2.71
C PRO A 711 11.77 -41.75 3.56
N PRO A 712 11.54 -40.42 3.51
CA PRO A 712 10.45 -39.77 4.25
C PRO A 712 9.06 -39.98 3.62
N TYR A 713 8.95 -40.96 2.72
CA TYR A 713 7.72 -41.37 2.05
C TYR A 713 7.76 -42.89 1.81
N THR A 714 6.60 -43.44 1.50
CA THR A 714 6.43 -44.82 1.02
C THR A 714 5.63 -44.79 -0.28
N ILE A 715 5.78 -45.82 -1.11
CA ILE A 715 4.94 -45.99 -2.30
C ILE A 715 4.00 -47.16 -2.00
N ASP A 716 2.70 -46.91 -2.05
CA ASP A 716 1.68 -47.92 -1.76
C ASP A 716 1.82 -49.11 -2.73
N GLU A 717 1.85 -50.33 -2.21
CA GLU A 717 2.08 -51.51 -3.04
C GLU A 717 0.91 -51.79 -4.00
N THR A 718 -0.29 -51.31 -3.68
CA THR A 718 -1.53 -51.53 -4.45
C THR A 718 -1.84 -50.36 -5.37
N THR A 719 -1.96 -49.14 -4.83
CA THR A 719 -2.33 -47.94 -5.60
C THR A 719 -1.15 -47.35 -6.36
N LYS A 720 0.08 -47.69 -5.96
CA LYS A 720 1.33 -47.09 -6.46
C LYS A 720 1.42 -45.58 -6.23
N GLU A 721 0.63 -45.05 -5.30
CA GLU A 721 0.66 -43.65 -4.89
C GLU A 721 1.76 -43.40 -3.87
N VAL A 722 2.29 -42.18 -3.87
CA VAL A 722 3.32 -41.73 -2.94
C VAL A 722 2.66 -41.21 -1.68
N ILE A 723 3.00 -41.78 -0.54
CA ILE A 723 2.46 -41.37 0.76
C ILE A 723 3.59 -40.81 1.63
N TRP A 724 3.48 -39.53 1.98
CA TRP A 724 4.45 -38.83 2.79
C TRP A 724 4.24 -39.09 4.28
N LYS A 725 5.33 -39.41 5.00
CA LYS A 725 5.28 -39.74 6.43
C LYS A 725 4.72 -38.58 7.27
N TYR A 726 5.12 -37.35 6.97
CA TYR A 726 4.66 -36.16 7.70
C TYR A 726 3.13 -35.93 7.56
N GLN A 727 2.54 -36.33 6.42
CA GLN A 727 1.10 -36.25 6.20
C GLN A 727 0.36 -37.35 6.98
N GLN A 728 0.88 -38.58 6.98
CA GLN A 728 0.31 -39.69 7.77
C GLN A 728 0.35 -39.40 9.28
N ASP A 729 1.46 -38.83 9.75
CA ASP A 729 1.67 -38.51 11.16
C ASP A 729 0.99 -37.20 11.59
N ASN A 730 0.40 -36.45 10.64
CA ASN A 730 -0.18 -35.12 10.83
C ASN A 730 0.80 -34.12 11.47
N LYS A 731 2.03 -34.09 10.97
CA LYS A 731 3.13 -33.23 11.44
C LYS A 731 3.66 -32.35 10.30
N PRO A 732 2.99 -31.24 9.95
CA PRO A 732 3.39 -30.38 8.85
C PRO A 732 4.80 -29.79 8.97
N ASP A 733 5.34 -29.62 10.19
CA ASP A 733 6.72 -29.16 10.40
C ASP A 733 7.79 -30.22 10.08
N ASP A 734 7.41 -31.49 10.05
CA ASP A 734 8.28 -32.60 9.62
C ASP A 734 8.28 -32.75 8.09
N LYS A 735 7.67 -31.79 7.35
CA LYS A 735 7.70 -31.75 5.88
C LYS A 735 9.15 -31.84 5.40
N PRO A 736 9.49 -32.87 4.60
CA PRO A 736 10.87 -33.13 4.27
C PRO A 736 11.42 -32.04 3.33
N LYS A 737 12.69 -31.68 3.54
CA LYS A 737 13.38 -30.70 2.71
C LYS A 737 14.15 -31.42 1.60
N LEU A 738 13.98 -30.95 0.37
CA LEU A 738 14.75 -31.43 -0.77
C LEU A 738 16.20 -30.93 -0.63
N GLU A 739 17.18 -31.78 -0.93
CA GLU A 739 18.60 -31.43 -0.91
C GLU A 739 19.30 -31.86 -2.20
N VAL A 740 20.39 -31.16 -2.54
CA VAL A 740 21.40 -31.68 -3.48
C VAL A 740 22.30 -32.64 -2.71
N ALA A 741 22.43 -33.88 -3.18
CA ALA A 741 23.25 -34.89 -2.53
C ALA A 741 24.72 -34.41 -2.43
N SER A 742 25.41 -34.81 -1.37
CA SER A 742 26.80 -34.42 -1.16
C SER A 742 27.61 -35.50 -0.48
N TRP A 743 28.93 -35.49 -0.71
CA TRP A 743 29.89 -36.39 -0.08
C TRP A 743 31.10 -35.61 0.42
N LEU A 744 31.88 -36.21 1.32
CA LEU A 744 33.16 -35.66 1.76
C LEU A 744 34.29 -36.28 0.93
N GLU A 745 35.14 -35.43 0.37
CA GLU A 745 36.35 -35.82 -0.37
C GLU A 745 37.58 -35.33 0.40
N ASP A 746 38.58 -36.19 0.56
CA ASP A 746 39.87 -35.77 1.11
C ASP A 746 40.68 -35.05 0.03
N VAL A 747 40.95 -33.76 0.26
CA VAL A 747 41.82 -32.93 -0.57
C VAL A 747 42.91 -32.36 0.33
N ASP A 748 44.16 -32.79 0.10
CA ASP A 748 45.33 -32.37 0.87
C ASP A 748 45.20 -32.55 2.40
N GLY A 749 44.58 -33.64 2.85
CA GLY A 749 44.38 -33.95 4.26
C GLY A 749 43.21 -33.18 4.91
N LYS A 750 42.40 -32.46 4.12
CA LYS A 750 41.18 -31.78 4.56
C LYS A 750 39.96 -32.40 3.92
N GLN A 751 38.94 -32.65 4.75
CA GLN A 751 37.64 -33.10 4.28
C GLN A 751 36.89 -31.91 3.64
N VAL A 752 36.68 -31.97 2.33
CA VAL A 752 35.96 -30.97 1.55
C VAL A 752 34.60 -31.55 1.14
N LYS A 753 33.52 -30.84 1.44
CA LYS A 753 32.17 -31.21 1.01
C LYS A 753 32.02 -30.94 -0.50
N ARG A 754 31.71 -31.98 -1.25
CA ARG A 754 31.40 -31.93 -2.69
C ARG A 754 29.91 -32.16 -2.89
N TYR A 755 29.30 -31.35 -3.74
CA TYR A 755 27.89 -31.51 -4.13
C TYR A 755 27.82 -32.32 -5.43
N ALA A 756 26.79 -33.15 -5.55
CA ALA A 756 26.46 -33.90 -6.75
C ALA A 756 25.80 -32.98 -7.78
N PHE A 757 26.62 -32.07 -8.31
CA PHE A 757 26.24 -31.00 -9.21
C PHE A 757 27.36 -30.79 -10.24
N ILE A 758 26.99 -30.67 -11.50
CA ILE A 758 27.89 -30.39 -12.62
C ILE A 758 27.31 -29.22 -13.39
N ASP A 759 28.12 -28.19 -13.63
CA ASP A 759 27.81 -27.11 -14.55
C ASP A 759 28.46 -27.41 -15.90
N GLU A 760 27.68 -27.62 -16.96
CA GLU A 760 28.25 -27.90 -18.29
C GLU A 760 29.12 -26.75 -18.81
N ALA A 761 28.96 -25.53 -18.28
CA ALA A 761 29.84 -24.42 -18.62
C ALA A 761 31.31 -24.64 -18.23
N GLU A 762 31.59 -25.52 -17.26
CA GLU A 762 32.95 -25.84 -16.80
C GLU A 762 33.57 -27.02 -17.57
N HIS A 763 32.82 -27.66 -18.48
CA HIS A 763 33.25 -28.86 -19.21
C HIS A 763 33.22 -28.63 -20.72
N GLU A 764 34.36 -28.19 -21.29
CA GLU A 764 34.48 -27.89 -22.73
C GLU A 764 34.47 -29.14 -23.64
N THR A 765 34.68 -30.35 -23.08
CA THR A 765 34.67 -31.61 -23.84
C THR A 765 33.76 -32.66 -23.20
N ASN A 766 33.21 -33.54 -24.03
CA ASN A 766 32.37 -34.65 -23.57
C ASN A 766 33.14 -35.59 -22.62
N GLU A 767 34.44 -35.80 -22.83
CA GLU A 767 35.25 -36.64 -21.95
C GLU A 767 35.33 -36.07 -20.52
N SER A 768 35.46 -34.74 -20.40
CA SER A 768 35.49 -34.06 -19.11
C SER A 768 34.14 -34.17 -18.38
N LEU A 769 33.04 -34.00 -19.11
CA LEU A 769 31.68 -34.13 -18.60
C LEU A 769 31.39 -35.55 -18.10
N GLU A 770 31.69 -36.56 -18.92
CA GLU A 770 31.49 -37.97 -18.57
C GLU A 770 32.36 -38.39 -17.37
N ALA A 771 33.57 -37.87 -17.25
CA ALA A 771 34.42 -38.09 -16.07
C ALA A 771 33.81 -37.48 -14.80
N ALA A 772 33.20 -36.29 -14.90
CA ALA A 772 32.53 -35.64 -13.77
C ALA A 772 31.28 -36.43 -13.34
N LYS A 773 30.46 -36.90 -14.28
CA LYS A 773 29.32 -37.78 -13.99
C LYS A 773 29.74 -39.07 -13.31
N ALA A 774 30.77 -39.74 -13.84
CA ALA A 774 31.30 -40.97 -13.27
C ALA A 774 31.79 -40.79 -11.82
N LYS A 775 32.33 -39.60 -11.49
CA LYS A 775 32.74 -39.27 -10.12
C LYS A 775 31.54 -39.23 -9.16
N ILE A 776 30.42 -38.63 -9.59
CA ILE A 776 29.18 -38.58 -8.79
C ILE A 776 28.60 -39.99 -8.62
N ILE A 777 28.46 -40.75 -9.70
CA ILE A 777 27.91 -42.12 -9.66
C ILE A 777 28.73 -43.02 -8.73
N LYS A 778 30.07 -42.89 -8.74
CA LYS A 778 30.94 -43.63 -7.83
C LYS A 778 30.76 -43.25 -6.36
N ALA A 779 30.43 -41.98 -6.07
CA ALA A 779 30.21 -41.50 -4.71
C ALA A 779 28.87 -41.98 -4.13
N PHE A 780 27.89 -42.33 -4.97
CA PHE A 780 26.57 -42.80 -4.56
C PHE A 780 26.24 -44.16 -5.19
N PRO A 781 26.63 -45.27 -4.55
CA PRO A 781 26.35 -46.62 -5.06
C PRO A 781 24.85 -46.84 -5.31
N GLY A 782 24.49 -47.27 -6.51
CA GLY A 782 23.11 -47.49 -6.93
C GLY A 782 22.45 -46.28 -7.62
N LEU A 783 23.13 -45.14 -7.72
CA LEU A 783 22.67 -44.00 -8.52
C LEU A 783 22.79 -44.30 -10.03
N GLU A 784 21.70 -44.08 -10.76
CA GLU A 784 21.66 -44.12 -12.23
C GLU A 784 21.32 -42.71 -12.78
N GLU A 785 21.58 -42.48 -14.06
CA GLU A 785 21.04 -41.32 -14.78
C GLU A 785 19.51 -41.45 -14.93
N CYS A 786 18.82 -40.32 -14.88
CA CYS A 786 17.38 -40.25 -15.11
C CYS A 786 17.05 -40.68 -16.54
N LYS A 787 15.89 -41.31 -16.72
CA LYS A 787 15.53 -41.99 -17.99
C LYS A 787 14.44 -41.26 -18.77
N ASP A 788 13.73 -40.30 -18.17
CA ASP A 788 12.70 -39.53 -18.86
C ASP A 788 13.28 -38.27 -19.49
N PRO A 789 13.52 -38.22 -20.81
CA PRO A 789 14.04 -37.02 -21.45
C PRO A 789 13.00 -35.89 -21.56
N THR A 790 11.75 -36.12 -21.15
CA THR A 790 10.63 -35.16 -21.29
C THR A 790 10.31 -34.43 -19.99
N TYR A 791 10.98 -34.75 -18.89
CA TYR A 791 10.81 -34.11 -17.59
C TYR A 791 12.18 -33.84 -16.96
N HIS A 792 12.47 -32.57 -16.64
CA HIS A 792 13.80 -32.12 -16.18
C HIS A 792 13.86 -31.77 -14.67
N TYR A 793 13.08 -32.46 -13.84
CA TYR A 793 13.03 -32.25 -12.40
C TYR A 793 12.90 -33.56 -11.61
N GLU A 794 13.35 -34.68 -12.19
CA GLU A 794 13.42 -35.96 -11.49
C GLU A 794 14.36 -35.87 -10.27
N VAL A 795 14.06 -36.68 -9.26
CA VAL A 795 14.85 -36.81 -8.02
C VAL A 795 15.19 -38.28 -7.81
N ASN A 796 16.20 -38.59 -6.98
CA ASN A 796 16.75 -39.94 -6.76
C ASN A 796 17.56 -40.54 -7.92
N CYS A 797 17.75 -39.80 -9.01
CA CYS A 797 18.65 -40.11 -10.13
C CYS A 797 19.53 -38.90 -10.47
N LEU A 798 20.59 -39.11 -11.26
CA LEU A 798 21.43 -38.04 -11.79
C LEU A 798 20.71 -37.39 -12.98
N GLU A 799 20.15 -36.20 -12.73
CA GLU A 799 19.21 -35.53 -13.64
C GLU A 799 19.90 -34.50 -14.51
N TYR A 800 19.54 -34.45 -15.79
CA TYR A 800 19.93 -33.36 -16.70
C TYR A 800 18.86 -32.26 -16.71
N ARG A 801 19.30 -31.01 -16.58
CA ARG A 801 18.43 -29.84 -16.75
C ARG A 801 18.98 -28.88 -17.80
N PRO A 802 18.16 -28.43 -18.77
CA PRO A 802 18.60 -27.47 -19.75
C PRO A 802 18.88 -26.10 -19.12
N GLY A 803 19.86 -25.39 -19.69
CA GLY A 803 20.17 -24.00 -19.32
C GLY A 803 19.16 -23.00 -19.87
N THR A 804 19.16 -21.78 -19.32
CA THR A 804 18.27 -20.69 -19.75
C THR A 804 18.80 -19.91 -20.95
N ASN A 805 20.05 -20.12 -21.35
CA ASN A 805 20.80 -19.28 -22.30
C ASN A 805 20.92 -17.80 -21.88
N VAL A 806 20.55 -17.45 -20.65
CA VAL A 806 20.76 -16.12 -20.09
C VAL A 806 22.09 -16.12 -19.33
N PRO A 807 23.06 -15.27 -19.69
CA PRO A 807 24.34 -15.28 -19.01
C PRO A 807 24.20 -14.91 -17.53
N VAL A 808 25.02 -15.56 -16.71
CA VAL A 808 25.05 -15.39 -15.25
C VAL A 808 26.22 -14.53 -14.79
N THR A 809 26.15 -13.99 -13.57
CA THR A 809 27.13 -13.05 -13.01
C THR A 809 27.61 -13.47 -11.62
N GLY A 810 28.89 -13.20 -11.35
CA GLY A 810 29.52 -13.36 -10.05
C GLY A 810 29.55 -14.78 -9.50
N GLY A 811 30.05 -14.91 -8.26
CA GLY A 811 30.14 -16.19 -7.56
C GLY A 811 28.79 -16.77 -7.11
N MET A 812 27.70 -15.99 -7.20
CA MET A 812 26.34 -16.46 -6.94
C MET A 812 25.60 -16.88 -8.23
N TYR A 813 26.22 -16.67 -9.40
CA TYR A 813 25.67 -17.04 -10.71
C TYR A 813 24.26 -16.52 -10.93
N VAL A 814 24.05 -15.24 -10.62
CA VAL A 814 22.75 -14.57 -10.80
C VAL A 814 22.59 -14.21 -12.28
N PRO A 815 21.49 -14.59 -12.95
CA PRO A 815 21.26 -14.23 -14.36
C PRO A 815 21.22 -12.71 -14.51
N ARG A 816 21.68 -12.19 -15.66
CA ARG A 816 21.74 -10.73 -15.90
C ARG A 816 20.37 -10.04 -15.82
N TYR A 817 19.31 -10.80 -16.13
CA TYR A 817 17.90 -10.42 -16.06
C TYR A 817 17.03 -11.70 -15.90
N THR A 818 15.79 -11.54 -15.42
CA THR A 818 14.80 -12.63 -15.32
C THR A 818 13.86 -12.59 -16.51
N GLN A 819 13.50 -13.75 -17.07
CA GLN A 819 12.58 -13.85 -18.20
C GLN A 819 11.19 -14.29 -17.74
N LEU A 820 10.15 -13.56 -18.16
CA LEU A 820 8.76 -13.93 -17.96
C LEU A 820 8.14 -14.40 -19.27
N ASN A 821 7.49 -15.56 -19.26
CA ASN A 821 6.80 -16.11 -20.43
C ASN A 821 5.54 -15.31 -20.76
N LEU A 822 5.44 -14.79 -21.99
CA LEU A 822 4.27 -14.09 -22.48
C LEU A 822 3.49 -14.98 -23.46
N SER A 823 2.19 -15.12 -23.22
CA SER A 823 1.27 -15.87 -24.08
C SER A 823 -0.16 -15.41 -23.87
N ALA A 824 -1.07 -15.73 -24.80
CA ALA A 824 -2.49 -15.44 -24.65
C ALA A 824 -3.09 -16.06 -23.37
N ASP A 825 -2.67 -17.29 -23.05
CA ASP A 825 -3.13 -18.00 -21.85
C ASP A 825 -2.57 -17.38 -20.57
N THR A 826 -1.31 -16.92 -20.59
CA THR A 826 -0.73 -16.16 -19.48
C THR A 826 -1.49 -14.86 -19.26
N ALA A 827 -1.82 -14.13 -20.33
CA ALA A 827 -2.59 -12.89 -20.25
C ALA A 827 -3.98 -13.14 -19.65
N LYS A 828 -4.67 -14.19 -20.10
CA LYS A 828 -5.98 -14.57 -19.58
C LYS A 828 -5.93 -14.93 -18.09
N ALA A 829 -4.95 -15.73 -17.68
CA ALA A 829 -4.77 -16.10 -16.28
C ALA A 829 -4.49 -14.88 -15.39
N MET A 830 -3.71 -13.93 -15.90
CA MET A 830 -3.38 -12.67 -15.23
C MET A 830 -4.63 -11.79 -15.06
N VAL A 831 -5.41 -11.58 -16.12
CA VAL A 831 -6.66 -10.80 -16.06
C VAL A 831 -7.65 -11.45 -15.07
N GLN A 832 -7.79 -12.78 -15.10
CA GLN A 832 -8.60 -13.51 -14.13
C GLN A 832 -8.12 -13.35 -12.68
N ALA A 833 -6.82 -13.22 -12.46
CA ALA A 833 -6.28 -12.96 -11.12
C ALA A 833 -6.51 -11.52 -10.66
N ALA A 834 -6.64 -10.57 -11.59
CA ALA A 834 -6.91 -9.16 -11.33
C ALA A 834 -8.41 -8.80 -11.32
N ASP A 835 -9.30 -9.71 -11.73
CA ASP A 835 -10.75 -9.55 -11.63
C ASP A 835 -11.19 -9.66 -10.16
N LEU A 836 -11.21 -8.52 -9.48
CA LEU A 836 -11.48 -8.42 -8.06
C LEU A 836 -12.95 -8.74 -7.74
N GLY A 837 -13.88 -8.28 -8.59
CA GLY A 837 -15.31 -8.43 -8.38
C GLY A 837 -15.77 -9.88 -8.49
N THR A 838 -15.40 -10.58 -9.56
CA THR A 838 -15.75 -12.00 -9.72
C THR A 838 -15.07 -12.83 -8.62
N ASN A 839 -13.81 -12.55 -8.31
CA ASN A 839 -13.07 -13.35 -7.33
C ASN A 839 -13.63 -13.19 -5.91
N ILE A 840 -13.95 -11.97 -5.46
CA ILE A 840 -14.57 -11.76 -4.14
C ILE A 840 -15.97 -12.37 -4.07
N GLN A 841 -16.76 -12.25 -5.13
CA GLN A 841 -18.10 -12.82 -5.22
C GLN A 841 -18.07 -14.35 -5.15
N ARG A 842 -17.13 -14.99 -5.84
CA ARG A 842 -16.97 -16.46 -5.78
C ARG A 842 -16.56 -16.95 -4.40
N LEU A 843 -15.68 -16.23 -3.70
CA LEU A 843 -15.33 -16.54 -2.31
C LEU A 843 -16.52 -16.34 -1.37
N TYR A 844 -17.32 -15.30 -1.60
CA TYR A 844 -18.57 -15.08 -0.88
C TYR A 844 -19.58 -16.21 -1.09
N GLN A 845 -19.84 -16.61 -2.35
CA GLN A 845 -20.77 -17.72 -2.65
C GLN A 845 -20.30 -19.05 -2.05
N HIS A 846 -18.99 -19.32 -2.05
CA HIS A 846 -18.42 -20.47 -1.35
C HIS A 846 -18.69 -20.43 0.14
N GLU A 847 -18.47 -19.29 0.77
CA GLU A 847 -18.73 -19.13 2.20
C GLU A 847 -20.22 -19.25 2.54
N LEU A 848 -21.11 -18.70 1.70
CA LEU A 848 -22.56 -18.87 1.83
C LEU A 848 -22.99 -20.34 1.79
N TYR A 849 -22.36 -21.15 0.93
CA TYR A 849 -22.62 -22.59 0.86
C TYR A 849 -22.40 -23.25 2.23
N PHE A 850 -21.28 -22.97 2.89
CA PHE A 850 -21.01 -23.55 4.21
C PHE A 850 -21.89 -22.95 5.30
N ARG A 851 -22.06 -21.63 5.33
CA ARG A 851 -22.87 -20.95 6.36
C ARG A 851 -24.35 -21.33 6.32
N THR A 852 -24.87 -21.66 5.15
CA THR A 852 -26.26 -22.07 4.96
C THR A 852 -26.47 -23.58 4.94
N ASN A 853 -25.42 -24.39 5.05
CA ASN A 853 -25.44 -25.84 4.84
C ASN A 853 -25.98 -26.23 3.45
N GLY A 854 -25.52 -25.54 2.40
CA GLY A 854 -25.79 -25.83 0.99
C GLY A 854 -27.15 -25.34 0.46
N ARG A 855 -27.89 -24.53 1.23
CA ARG A 855 -29.19 -23.97 0.79
C ARG A 855 -29.04 -22.79 -0.17
N LYS A 856 -27.93 -22.05 -0.08
CA LYS A 856 -27.55 -20.94 -0.95
C LYS A 856 -26.05 -21.03 -1.23
N GLY A 857 -25.57 -20.36 -2.28
CA GLY A 857 -24.15 -20.30 -2.61
C GLY A 857 -23.62 -21.51 -3.38
N GLU A 858 -22.36 -21.43 -3.78
CA GLU A 858 -21.69 -22.39 -4.67
C GLU A 858 -20.35 -22.84 -4.10
N ARG A 859 -20.17 -24.15 -3.96
CA ARG A 859 -18.92 -24.72 -3.44
C ARG A 859 -17.83 -24.75 -4.53
N LEU A 860 -16.81 -23.92 -4.35
CA LEU A 860 -15.54 -24.02 -5.09
C LEU A 860 -14.80 -25.35 -4.84
N SER A 861 -14.08 -25.81 -5.86
CA SER A 861 -13.06 -26.85 -5.73
C SER A 861 -11.93 -26.38 -4.80
N SER A 862 -11.17 -27.30 -4.21
CA SER A 862 -10.02 -26.91 -3.37
C SER A 862 -8.99 -26.10 -4.15
N VAL A 863 -8.80 -26.43 -5.43
CA VAL A 863 -7.86 -25.75 -6.33
C VAL A 863 -8.32 -24.32 -6.61
N ASP A 864 -9.60 -24.12 -6.95
CA ASP A 864 -10.13 -22.78 -7.19
C ASP A 864 -10.15 -21.93 -5.92
N LEU A 865 -10.56 -22.51 -4.80
CA LEU A 865 -10.57 -21.83 -3.52
C LEU A 865 -9.17 -21.30 -3.18
N GLU A 866 -8.16 -22.16 -3.33
CA GLU A 866 -6.78 -21.83 -3.02
C GLU A 866 -6.23 -20.71 -3.91
N ARG A 867 -6.44 -20.84 -5.23
CA ARG A 867 -6.04 -19.84 -6.22
C ARG A 867 -6.71 -18.49 -5.95
N LEU A 868 -8.03 -18.48 -5.76
CA LEU A 868 -8.80 -17.26 -5.51
C LEU A 868 -8.39 -16.61 -4.18
N TYR A 869 -8.22 -17.41 -3.13
CA TYR A 869 -7.79 -16.91 -1.82
C TYR A 869 -6.40 -16.26 -1.91
N GLN A 870 -5.44 -16.91 -2.57
CA GLN A 870 -4.08 -16.37 -2.75
C GLN A 870 -4.10 -15.08 -3.56
N ASN A 871 -4.75 -15.07 -4.72
CA ASN A 871 -4.85 -13.86 -5.54
C ASN A 871 -5.52 -12.72 -4.76
N MET A 872 -6.66 -12.98 -4.10
CA MET A 872 -7.35 -11.95 -3.32
C MET A 872 -6.57 -11.48 -2.09
N SER A 873 -5.74 -12.33 -1.47
CA SER A 873 -4.90 -11.91 -0.35
C SER A 873 -3.89 -10.83 -0.75
N VAL A 874 -3.33 -10.92 -1.97
CA VAL A 874 -2.39 -9.92 -2.52
C VAL A 874 -3.07 -8.56 -2.68
N TRP A 875 -4.35 -8.54 -3.06
CA TRP A 875 -5.14 -7.32 -3.24
C TRP A 875 -5.82 -6.81 -1.96
N LEU A 876 -6.16 -7.68 -1.00
CA LEU A 876 -6.93 -7.28 0.18
C LEU A 876 -6.08 -6.99 1.41
N TRP A 877 -4.93 -7.61 1.60
CA TRP A 877 -4.16 -7.47 2.86
C TRP A 877 -3.34 -6.19 2.91
N ASN A 878 -4.07 -5.07 2.90
CA ASN A 878 -3.56 -3.71 2.96
C ASN A 878 -4.60 -2.72 3.54
N GLU A 879 -4.30 -1.42 3.63
CA GLU A 879 -5.22 -0.31 3.95
C GLU A 879 -5.56 0.58 2.73
N ILE A 880 -5.30 0.15 1.49
CA ILE A 880 -5.62 0.94 0.28
C ILE A 880 -7.13 1.09 0.16
N GLU A 881 -7.65 2.32 0.09
CA GLU A 881 -9.05 2.50 -0.31
C GLU A 881 -9.14 2.44 -1.84
N TYR A 882 -9.90 1.46 -2.31
CA TYR A 882 -10.24 1.25 -3.70
C TYR A 882 -11.47 2.08 -4.05
N SER A 883 -11.56 2.56 -5.28
CA SER A 883 -12.69 3.32 -5.77
C SER A 883 -13.24 2.75 -7.07
N TYR A 884 -14.47 3.12 -7.38
CA TYR A 884 -15.13 2.80 -8.64
C TYR A 884 -15.46 4.11 -9.37
N ASP A 885 -15.12 4.20 -10.65
CA ASP A 885 -15.47 5.29 -11.56
C ASP A 885 -16.51 4.79 -12.56
N SER A 886 -17.74 5.33 -12.47
CA SER A 886 -18.86 4.89 -13.31
C SER A 886 -18.73 5.28 -14.78
N SER A 887 -17.84 6.22 -15.14
CA SER A 887 -17.56 6.52 -16.56
C SER A 887 -16.53 5.60 -17.21
N LYS A 888 -15.96 4.64 -16.47
CA LYS A 888 -15.00 3.67 -16.97
C LYS A 888 -15.60 2.26 -16.97
N GLU A 889 -15.16 1.45 -17.93
CA GLU A 889 -15.56 0.05 -17.99
C GLU A 889 -15.08 -0.71 -16.76
N ASP A 890 -15.93 -1.56 -16.18
CA ASP A 890 -15.63 -2.30 -14.96
C ASP A 890 -15.31 -3.78 -15.24
N GLU A 891 -14.41 -4.05 -16.20
CA GLU A 891 -14.06 -5.42 -16.59
C GLU A 891 -13.42 -6.23 -15.45
N LEU A 892 -12.78 -5.56 -14.48
CA LEU A 892 -12.17 -6.19 -13.29
C LEU A 892 -13.08 -6.18 -12.05
N GLY A 893 -14.33 -5.71 -12.17
CA GLY A 893 -15.34 -5.78 -11.12
C GLY A 893 -15.05 -4.94 -9.86
N PHE A 894 -14.42 -3.77 -10.00
CA PHE A 894 -14.18 -2.82 -8.91
C PHE A 894 -15.48 -2.36 -8.26
N LYS A 895 -16.59 -2.25 -8.98
CA LYS A 895 -17.89 -1.89 -8.39
C LYS A 895 -18.27 -2.89 -7.31
N THR A 896 -18.36 -4.18 -7.68
CA THR A 896 -18.70 -5.26 -6.74
C THR A 896 -17.67 -5.34 -5.61
N PHE A 897 -16.39 -5.25 -5.95
CA PHE A 897 -15.31 -5.30 -4.96
C PHE A 897 -15.42 -4.19 -3.90
N THR A 898 -15.62 -2.94 -4.33
CA THR A 898 -15.78 -1.80 -3.43
C THR A 898 -17.09 -1.85 -2.64
N GLU A 899 -18.16 -2.45 -3.17
CA GLU A 899 -19.42 -2.65 -2.43
C GLU A 899 -19.21 -3.58 -1.23
N PHE A 900 -18.48 -4.70 -1.42
CA PHE A 900 -18.11 -5.58 -0.32
C PHE A 900 -17.30 -4.84 0.74
N LEU A 901 -16.28 -4.07 0.33
CA LEU A 901 -15.46 -3.30 1.26
C LEU A 901 -16.32 -2.34 2.08
N ASN A 902 -17.20 -1.57 1.43
CA ASN A 902 -18.12 -0.65 2.10
C ASN A 902 -19.08 -1.36 3.05
N CYS A 903 -19.56 -2.56 2.74
CA CYS A 903 -20.38 -3.31 3.69
C CYS A 903 -19.63 -3.73 4.96
N TYR A 904 -18.35 -4.09 4.86
CA TYR A 904 -17.53 -4.42 6.04
C TYR A 904 -17.04 -3.19 6.81
N ALA A 905 -16.88 -2.05 6.13
CA ALA A 905 -16.51 -0.78 6.73
C ALA A 905 -17.71 0.07 7.17
N ASN A 906 -18.94 -0.42 6.94
CA ASN A 906 -20.19 0.31 7.17
C ASN A 906 -20.18 1.71 6.51
N ASP A 907 -19.88 1.72 5.22
CA ASP A 907 -19.87 2.91 4.34
C ASP A 907 -18.91 4.02 4.81
N ALA A 908 -17.84 3.64 5.52
CA ALA A 908 -16.81 4.58 5.97
C ALA A 908 -15.89 5.07 4.83
N TYR A 909 -15.85 4.38 3.67
CA TYR A 909 -15.08 4.86 2.53
C TYR A 909 -15.90 5.90 1.77
N THR A 910 -15.30 7.06 1.52
CA THR A 910 -15.97 8.19 0.85
C THR A 910 -15.83 8.16 -0.67
N LYS A 911 -15.16 7.13 -1.22
CA LYS A 911 -14.78 7.03 -2.63
C LYS A 911 -15.35 5.74 -3.23
N GLY A 912 -16.25 5.86 -4.18
CA GLY A 912 -16.78 4.73 -4.95
C GLY A 912 -18.20 4.34 -4.55
N THR A 913 -18.47 3.04 -4.53
CA THR A 913 -19.81 2.49 -4.31
C THR A 913 -20.23 2.59 -2.84
N LEU A 914 -21.54 2.48 -2.58
CA LEU A 914 -22.08 2.27 -1.25
C LEU A 914 -22.42 0.79 -1.05
N CYS A 915 -22.49 0.35 0.19
CA CYS A 915 -22.98 -0.97 0.54
C CYS A 915 -24.45 -1.12 0.12
N SER A 916 -24.73 -1.97 -0.86
CA SER A 916 -26.11 -2.24 -1.29
C SER A 916 -26.91 -2.90 -0.16
N ALA A 917 -28.19 -2.52 -0.05
CA ALA A 917 -29.06 -3.02 1.01
C ALA A 917 -29.20 -4.56 0.97
N GLU A 918 -29.26 -5.13 -0.23
CA GLU A 918 -29.33 -6.57 -0.44
C GLU A 918 -28.06 -7.29 0.03
N LEU A 919 -26.88 -6.79 -0.35
CA LEU A 919 -25.61 -7.37 0.09
C LEU A 919 -25.45 -7.25 1.60
N LYS A 920 -25.75 -6.06 2.17
CA LYS A 920 -25.73 -5.82 3.63
C LYS A 920 -26.60 -6.82 4.37
N GLN A 921 -27.87 -6.95 3.94
CA GLN A 921 -28.82 -7.87 4.56
C GLN A 921 -28.32 -9.31 4.46
N SER A 922 -27.78 -9.71 3.31
CA SER A 922 -27.25 -11.05 3.14
C SER A 922 -26.02 -11.32 4.02
N LEU A 923 -25.11 -10.36 4.19
CA LEU A 923 -23.97 -10.49 5.12
C LEU A 923 -24.44 -10.59 6.58
N ILE A 924 -25.50 -9.87 6.96
CA ILE A 924 -26.13 -9.94 8.29
C ILE A 924 -26.79 -11.31 8.51
N ASP A 925 -27.65 -11.75 7.60
CA ASP A 925 -28.39 -13.03 7.67
C ASP A 925 -27.44 -14.23 7.82
N ASN A 926 -26.26 -14.12 7.21
CA ASN A 926 -25.23 -15.16 7.23
C ASN A 926 -24.14 -14.94 8.30
N LYS A 927 -24.36 -14.00 9.24
CA LYS A 927 -23.48 -13.76 10.40
C LYS A 927 -22.03 -13.42 10.03
N MET A 928 -21.84 -12.68 8.94
CA MET A 928 -20.52 -12.17 8.52
C MET A 928 -20.27 -10.78 9.12
N ILE A 929 -21.34 -9.98 9.22
CA ILE A 929 -21.40 -8.71 9.96
C ILE A 929 -22.63 -8.72 10.89
N TYR A 930 -22.67 -7.82 11.87
CA TYR A 930 -23.83 -7.63 12.76
C TYR A 930 -24.80 -6.57 12.20
N GLY A 931 -26.10 -6.81 12.33
CA GLY A 931 -27.14 -5.91 11.80
C GLY A 931 -27.75 -4.92 12.80
N GLU A 932 -27.76 -5.23 14.09
CA GLU A 932 -28.45 -4.43 15.12
C GLU A 932 -27.63 -4.32 16.42
N GLY A 933 -28.03 -3.38 17.28
CA GLY A 933 -27.45 -3.16 18.60
C GLY A 933 -26.11 -2.42 18.58
N SER A 934 -25.37 -2.46 19.71
CA SER A 934 -24.10 -1.74 19.87
C SER A 934 -22.96 -2.25 18.97
N LYS A 935 -23.19 -3.36 18.25
CA LYS A 935 -22.24 -3.97 17.32
C LYS A 935 -22.67 -3.82 15.85
N ALA A 936 -23.76 -3.12 15.55
CA ALA A 936 -24.24 -2.96 14.18
C ALA A 936 -23.11 -2.48 13.25
N GLY A 937 -22.97 -3.12 12.08
CA GLY A 937 -21.90 -2.86 11.11
C GLY A 937 -20.54 -3.47 11.46
N MET A 938 -20.34 -4.02 12.67
CA MET A 938 -19.08 -4.68 13.01
C MET A 938 -18.97 -6.04 12.33
N MET A 939 -17.77 -6.35 11.87
CA MET A 939 -17.39 -7.67 11.39
C MET A 939 -17.50 -8.71 12.51
N ASN A 940 -18.12 -9.85 12.19
CA ASN A 940 -18.17 -11.02 13.05
C ASN A 940 -17.11 -12.06 12.62
N PRO A 941 -16.00 -12.22 13.35
CA PRO A 941 -14.96 -13.20 13.02
C PRO A 941 -15.46 -14.64 12.95
N SER A 942 -16.58 -14.95 13.60
CA SER A 942 -17.24 -16.26 13.54
C SER A 942 -16.32 -17.44 13.93
N TYR A 943 -15.42 -17.25 14.92
CA TYR A 943 -14.49 -18.29 15.35
C TYR A 943 -15.19 -19.58 15.84
N PRO A 944 -14.63 -20.78 15.59
CA PRO A 944 -13.38 -21.01 14.88
C PRO A 944 -13.50 -20.72 13.38
N LEU A 945 -12.42 -20.19 12.82
CA LEU A 945 -12.35 -19.75 11.44
C LEU A 945 -11.50 -20.76 10.64
N ASN A 946 -12.19 -21.51 9.79
CA ASN A 946 -11.61 -22.44 8.83
C ASN A 946 -11.62 -21.76 7.45
N TYR A 947 -10.47 -21.59 6.79
CA TYR A 947 -10.46 -20.90 5.50
C TYR A 947 -11.14 -21.71 4.39
N MET A 948 -11.23 -23.04 4.55
CA MET A 948 -11.94 -23.94 3.63
C MET A 948 -13.45 -23.79 3.67
N GLU A 949 -13.98 -23.08 4.68
CA GLU A 949 -15.41 -22.85 4.87
C GLU A 949 -15.74 -21.35 4.87
N LYS A 950 -14.85 -20.53 5.44
CA LYS A 950 -15.03 -19.08 5.67
C LYS A 950 -13.88 -18.26 5.06
N PRO A 951 -13.58 -18.41 3.75
CA PRO A 951 -12.43 -17.75 3.12
C PRO A 951 -12.56 -16.23 3.09
N LEU A 952 -13.76 -15.69 2.83
CA LEU A 952 -13.97 -14.25 2.74
C LEU A 952 -13.87 -13.60 4.12
N THR A 953 -14.51 -14.19 5.14
CA THR A 953 -14.35 -13.71 6.53
C THR A 953 -12.88 -13.76 6.95
N ARG A 954 -12.11 -14.76 6.53
CA ARG A 954 -10.67 -14.79 6.83
C ARG A 954 -9.91 -13.65 6.16
N LEU A 955 -10.18 -13.39 4.88
CA LEU A 955 -9.53 -12.31 4.14
C LEU A 955 -9.86 -10.95 4.76
N MET A 956 -11.13 -10.72 5.11
CA MET A 956 -11.57 -9.47 5.74
C MET A 956 -11.03 -9.29 7.16
N LEU A 957 -10.83 -10.39 7.90
CA LEU A 957 -10.20 -10.34 9.23
C LEU A 957 -8.69 -10.09 9.11
N GLY A 958 -8.07 -10.57 8.03
CA GLY A 958 -6.72 -10.18 7.68
C GLY A 958 -6.67 -8.68 7.40
N ARG A 959 -7.49 -8.21 6.44
CA ARG A 959 -7.64 -6.80 6.05
C ARG A 959 -7.80 -5.88 7.25
N SER A 960 -8.66 -6.20 8.20
CA SER A 960 -8.92 -5.37 9.39
C SER A 960 -7.72 -5.16 10.29
N TRP A 961 -6.64 -5.95 10.15
CA TRP A 961 -5.40 -5.64 10.84
C TRP A 961 -4.80 -4.32 10.34
N TRP A 962 -4.85 -4.06 9.03
CA TRP A 962 -4.40 -2.82 8.39
C TRP A 962 -5.50 -1.76 8.43
N ASP A 963 -6.68 -2.11 7.93
CA ASP A 963 -7.78 -1.19 7.69
C ASP A 963 -8.70 -1.05 8.92
N LEU A 964 -8.50 0.04 9.66
CA LEU A 964 -9.26 0.30 10.88
C LEU A 964 -10.67 0.82 10.64
N ASN A 965 -11.09 1.03 9.38
CA ASN A 965 -12.50 1.30 9.07
C ASN A 965 -13.35 0.05 9.27
N ILE A 966 -12.76 -1.14 9.08
CA ILE A 966 -13.41 -2.42 9.38
C ILE A 966 -13.34 -2.66 10.90
N LYS A 967 -14.47 -2.42 11.56
CA LYS A 967 -14.61 -2.63 13.01
C LYS A 967 -14.84 -4.10 13.31
N VAL A 968 -13.94 -4.72 14.07
CA VAL A 968 -14.02 -6.15 14.41
C VAL A 968 -14.57 -6.36 15.82
N ASP A 969 -15.45 -7.35 15.97
CA ASP A 969 -15.90 -7.83 17.28
C ASP A 969 -14.78 -8.58 18.02
N VAL A 970 -14.32 -7.96 19.11
CA VAL A 970 -13.22 -8.44 19.95
C VAL A 970 -13.69 -9.15 21.22
N GLU A 971 -14.99 -9.36 21.43
CA GLU A 971 -15.49 -9.96 22.68
C GLU A 971 -14.95 -11.37 22.92
N LYS A 972 -14.87 -12.19 21.86
CA LYS A 972 -14.32 -13.56 21.97
C LYS A 972 -12.80 -13.56 22.10
N TYR A 973 -12.12 -12.70 21.35
CA TYR A 973 -10.67 -12.53 21.45
C TYR A 973 -10.25 -11.09 21.06
N PRO A 974 -9.35 -10.46 21.83
CA PRO A 974 -8.81 -10.92 23.11
C PRO A 974 -9.78 -10.69 24.30
N GLY A 975 -10.90 -10.00 24.06
CA GLY A 975 -11.86 -9.56 25.06
C GLY A 975 -12.10 -8.05 24.94
N ALA A 976 -13.36 -7.62 24.99
CA ALA A 976 -13.71 -6.21 24.91
C ALA A 976 -13.43 -5.46 26.23
N VAL A 977 -13.05 -4.19 26.11
CA VAL A 977 -12.90 -3.26 27.24
C VAL A 977 -13.98 -2.19 27.11
N SER A 978 -14.84 -2.06 28.11
CA SER A 978 -16.02 -1.17 28.09
C SER A 978 -15.83 0.15 28.85
N VAL A 979 -14.71 0.33 29.54
CA VAL A 979 -14.42 1.56 30.30
C VAL A 979 -13.69 2.59 29.42
N GLY A 980 -13.87 3.88 29.74
CA GLY A 980 -13.12 4.96 29.09
C GLY A 980 -11.62 4.85 29.36
N GLY A 981 -10.81 5.33 28.42
CA GLY A 981 -9.37 5.41 28.60
C GLY A 981 -9.00 6.45 29.66
N GLU A 982 -7.93 6.19 30.39
CA GLU A 982 -7.31 7.09 31.36
C GLU A 982 -5.94 7.55 30.89
N GLU A 983 -5.39 8.54 31.59
CA GLU A 983 -4.00 8.95 31.46
C GLU A 983 -3.18 8.33 32.58
N VAL A 984 -2.08 7.65 32.23
CA VAL A 984 -1.18 7.00 33.18
C VAL A 984 0.26 7.33 32.81
N THR A 985 1.07 7.69 33.80
CA THR A 985 2.51 7.90 33.61
C THR A 985 3.30 6.79 34.27
N GLU A 986 4.16 6.12 33.51
CA GLU A 986 5.01 5.02 33.99
C GLU A 986 6.48 5.32 33.71
N THR A 987 7.36 4.91 34.62
CA THR A 987 8.81 4.96 34.42
C THR A 987 9.31 3.61 33.93
N ILE A 988 9.87 3.58 32.72
CA ILE A 988 10.30 2.37 32.05
C ILE A 988 11.81 2.39 31.82
N SER A 989 12.46 1.26 32.12
CA SER A 989 13.89 1.08 31.87
C SER A 989 14.16 0.96 30.36
N LEU A 990 15.14 1.72 29.86
CA LEU A 990 15.56 1.67 28.45
C LEU A 990 16.78 0.78 28.23
N TYR A 991 17.24 0.11 29.29
CA TYR A 991 18.46 -0.66 29.27
C TYR A 991 18.37 -1.85 28.32
N SER A 992 19.31 -1.89 27.38
CA SER A 992 19.44 -2.91 26.35
C SER A 992 20.89 -3.36 26.23
N ASN A 993 21.26 -4.37 27.01
CA ASN A 993 22.55 -5.03 26.89
C ASN A 993 22.36 -6.55 26.84
N PRO A 994 21.93 -7.11 25.69
CA PRO A 994 21.64 -8.53 25.58
C PRO A 994 22.87 -9.39 25.86
N THR A 995 22.69 -10.49 26.58
CA THR A 995 23.69 -11.54 26.62
C THR A 995 23.79 -12.20 25.25
N LYS A 996 24.99 -12.61 24.82
CA LYS A 996 25.21 -13.22 23.50
C LYS A 996 24.22 -14.37 23.25
N TRP A 997 23.55 -14.32 22.10
CA TRP A 997 22.50 -15.26 21.65
C TRP A 997 21.15 -15.16 22.37
N PHE A 998 20.95 -14.14 23.23
CA PHE A 998 19.67 -13.83 23.84
C PHE A 998 19.05 -12.59 23.17
N ALA A 999 17.82 -12.69 22.66
CA ALA A 999 17.20 -11.65 21.82
C ALA A 999 16.10 -10.83 22.51
N GLY A 1000 15.71 -11.19 23.74
CA GLY A 1000 14.53 -10.62 24.37
C GLY A 1000 14.77 -9.22 24.91
N ASN A 1001 14.10 -8.19 24.37
CA ASN A 1001 14.11 -6.85 24.95
C ASN A 1001 12.75 -6.17 24.82
N MET A 1002 11.87 -6.37 25.78
CA MET A 1002 10.54 -5.73 25.86
C MET A 1002 10.13 -5.55 27.32
N GLN A 1003 9.91 -4.31 27.73
CA GLN A 1003 9.47 -3.94 29.08
C GLN A 1003 7.96 -3.91 29.14
N SER A 1004 7.39 -4.56 30.14
CA SER A 1004 5.96 -4.53 30.44
C SER A 1004 5.57 -3.20 31.08
N THR A 1005 4.47 -2.61 30.60
CA THR A 1005 3.93 -1.35 31.14
C THR A 1005 2.81 -1.57 32.16
N GLY A 1006 2.18 -2.75 32.15
CA GLY A 1006 0.92 -2.98 32.89
C GLY A 1006 -0.29 -2.24 32.29
N LEU A 1007 -0.17 -1.71 31.07
CA LEU A 1007 -1.21 -0.93 30.39
C LEU A 1007 -1.72 -1.66 29.14
N TRP A 1008 -2.98 -1.41 28.82
CA TRP A 1008 -3.71 -2.00 27.70
C TRP A 1008 -4.22 -0.90 26.77
N ALA A 1009 -3.94 -1.05 25.47
CA ALA A 1009 -4.55 -0.25 24.41
C ALA A 1009 -5.92 -0.84 24.05
N PRO A 1010 -7.04 -0.11 24.25
CA PRO A 1010 -8.36 -0.59 23.85
C PRO A 1010 -8.48 -0.71 22.33
N ALA A 1011 -9.25 -1.71 21.86
CA ALA A 1011 -9.47 -1.93 20.43
C ALA A 1011 -10.13 -0.71 19.76
N GLN A 1012 -9.55 -0.26 18.64
CA GLN A 1012 -10.02 0.81 17.77
C GLN A 1012 -10.25 2.16 18.48
N LYS A 1013 -9.64 2.35 19.65
CA LYS A 1013 -9.55 3.63 20.35
C LYS A 1013 -8.17 4.22 20.16
N GLU A 1014 -8.12 5.54 20.16
CA GLU A 1014 -6.86 6.27 20.02
C GLU A 1014 -6.06 6.17 21.31
N VAL A 1015 -4.76 5.89 21.16
CA VAL A 1015 -3.78 5.89 22.23
C VAL A 1015 -2.68 6.87 21.86
N THR A 1016 -2.26 7.68 22.82
CA THR A 1016 -1.14 8.60 22.70
C THR A 1016 -0.08 8.20 23.72
N ILE A 1017 1.19 8.18 23.32
CA ILE A 1017 2.33 7.98 24.22
C ILE A 1017 3.29 9.14 24.02
N LYS A 1018 3.53 9.91 25.09
CA LYS A 1018 4.55 10.96 25.16
C LYS A 1018 5.71 10.46 25.99
N SER A 1019 6.94 10.68 25.52
CA SER A 1019 8.17 10.20 26.18
C SER A 1019 9.10 11.35 26.51
N ASN A 1020 9.89 11.21 27.58
CA ASN A 1020 11.06 12.05 27.84
C ASN A 1020 12.40 11.31 27.60
N ALA A 1021 12.37 10.16 26.92
CA ALA A 1021 13.55 9.39 26.57
C ALA A 1021 14.44 10.15 25.60
N ASN A 1022 15.73 10.25 25.88
CA ASN A 1022 16.70 10.90 24.97
C ASN A 1022 17.11 10.04 23.77
N VAL A 1023 16.55 8.84 23.64
CA VAL A 1023 16.81 7.90 22.55
C VAL A 1023 15.48 7.41 21.95
N PRO A 1024 15.44 7.10 20.64
CA PRO A 1024 14.27 6.49 20.04
C PRO A 1024 13.95 5.14 20.69
N VAL A 1025 12.67 4.86 20.89
CA VAL A 1025 12.18 3.59 21.45
C VAL A 1025 11.20 2.93 20.50
N THR A 1026 11.00 1.63 20.68
CA THR A 1026 9.99 0.87 19.96
C THR A 1026 8.83 0.55 20.90
N VAL A 1027 7.62 0.91 20.50
CA VAL A 1027 6.37 0.55 21.19
C VAL A 1027 5.79 -0.69 20.51
N THR A 1028 5.43 -1.71 21.28
CA THR A 1028 4.77 -2.92 20.77
C THR A 1028 3.43 -3.10 21.48
N VAL A 1029 2.37 -3.39 20.73
CA VAL A 1029 1.03 -3.64 21.26
C VAL A 1029 0.58 -5.04 20.87
N ALA A 1030 0.13 -5.80 21.87
CA ALA A 1030 -0.14 -7.24 21.81
C ALA A 1030 1.13 -8.05 21.48
N LEU A 1031 1.42 -9.06 22.30
CA LEU A 1031 2.57 -9.95 22.09
C LEU A 1031 2.04 -11.37 21.97
N ALA A 1032 1.96 -11.88 20.74
CA ALA A 1032 1.44 -13.20 20.43
C ALA A 1032 2.13 -13.75 19.19
N ASP A 1033 1.97 -15.04 18.97
CA ASP A 1033 2.55 -15.73 17.83
C ASP A 1033 1.85 -15.37 16.50
N ASP A 1034 2.58 -15.45 15.38
CA ASP A 1034 2.05 -15.15 14.05
C ASP A 1034 1.45 -16.41 13.42
N LEU A 1035 0.15 -16.36 13.09
CA LEU A 1035 -0.62 -17.47 12.52
C LEU A 1035 -1.03 -17.19 11.06
N THR A 1036 -0.29 -16.36 10.34
CA THR A 1036 -0.54 -16.06 8.91
C THR A 1036 -0.21 -17.25 8.00
N GLY A 1037 0.65 -18.18 8.43
CA GLY A 1037 1.05 -19.35 7.65
C GLY A 1037 -0.14 -20.25 7.32
N ARG A 1038 -0.48 -20.38 6.03
CA ARG A 1038 -1.66 -21.13 5.58
C ARG A 1038 -1.57 -22.59 5.99
N GLU A 1039 -0.58 -23.35 5.50
CA GLU A 1039 -0.40 -24.81 5.70
C GLU A 1039 -0.45 -25.27 7.18
N LYS A 1040 -0.20 -24.36 8.13
CA LYS A 1040 -0.15 -24.67 9.56
C LYS A 1040 -1.44 -24.37 10.33
N HIS A 1041 -2.30 -23.49 9.81
CA HIS A 1041 -3.43 -22.91 10.58
C HIS A 1041 -4.77 -23.02 9.86
N GLU A 1042 -4.89 -23.99 8.96
CA GLU A 1042 -5.95 -24.08 7.94
C GLU A 1042 -7.36 -24.29 8.52
N VAL A 1043 -7.50 -25.03 9.61
CA VAL A 1043 -8.80 -25.65 9.95
C VAL A 1043 -9.51 -25.10 11.18
N ALA A 1044 -8.85 -24.26 12.01
CA ALA A 1044 -9.48 -23.74 13.24
C ALA A 1044 -8.75 -22.53 13.85
N LEU A 1045 -8.70 -21.40 13.15
CA LEU A 1045 -8.24 -20.16 13.79
C LEU A 1045 -9.23 -19.72 14.88
N ASN A 1046 -8.76 -19.57 16.12
CA ASN A 1046 -9.54 -19.09 17.27
C ASN A 1046 -9.29 -17.62 17.61
N ARG A 1047 -8.41 -16.96 16.87
CA ARG A 1047 -8.07 -15.55 16.97
C ARG A 1047 -7.62 -15.01 15.60
N PRO A 1048 -7.45 -13.68 15.44
CA PRO A 1048 -6.92 -13.14 14.20
C PRO A 1048 -5.54 -13.75 13.94
N PRO A 1049 -5.20 -14.03 12.66
CA PRO A 1049 -3.91 -14.62 12.32
C PRO A 1049 -2.74 -13.73 12.76
N ARG A 1050 -2.98 -12.43 12.82
CA ARG A 1050 -2.00 -11.42 13.20
C ARG A 1050 -2.61 -10.42 14.16
N VAL A 1051 -1.91 -10.10 15.24
CA VAL A 1051 -2.43 -9.23 16.31
C VAL A 1051 -1.43 -8.18 16.78
N THR A 1052 -0.14 -8.49 16.73
CA THR A 1052 0.93 -7.59 17.17
C THR A 1052 1.07 -6.39 16.23
N LYS A 1053 1.14 -5.18 16.80
CA LYS A 1053 1.48 -3.93 16.11
C LYS A 1053 2.72 -3.32 16.75
N THR A 1054 3.57 -2.69 15.95
CA THR A 1054 4.80 -2.05 16.42
C THR A 1054 4.90 -0.65 15.86
N TYR A 1055 5.29 0.30 16.71
CA TYR A 1055 5.44 1.72 16.39
C TYR A 1055 6.81 2.21 16.84
N SER A 1056 7.38 3.14 16.09
CA SER A 1056 8.59 3.85 16.51
C SER A 1056 8.18 5.14 17.23
N LEU A 1057 8.92 5.48 18.27
CA LEU A 1057 8.75 6.73 19.00
C LEU A 1057 10.12 7.41 19.07
N ASP A 1058 10.24 8.58 18.46
CA ASP A 1058 11.49 9.33 18.44
C ASP A 1058 11.87 9.86 19.83
N ALA A 1059 13.13 10.29 19.97
CA ALA A 1059 13.65 10.84 21.22
C ALA A 1059 12.81 12.05 21.65
N SER A 1060 12.34 12.02 22.90
CA SER A 1060 11.44 13.02 23.49
C SER A 1060 10.17 13.29 22.68
N GLY A 1061 9.77 12.32 21.85
CA GLY A 1061 8.66 12.44 20.91
C GLY A 1061 7.30 12.10 21.50
N THR A 1062 6.28 12.16 20.64
CA THR A 1062 4.94 11.66 20.90
C THR A 1062 4.52 10.76 19.75
N VAL A 1063 3.90 9.63 20.07
CA VAL A 1063 3.30 8.72 19.08
C VAL A 1063 1.81 8.57 19.36
N LYS A 1064 0.99 8.72 18.32
CA LYS A 1064 -0.45 8.50 18.35
C LYS A 1064 -0.80 7.34 17.43
N PHE A 1065 -1.58 6.39 17.92
CA PHE A 1065 -1.97 5.22 17.15
C PHE A 1065 -3.31 4.64 17.58
N LYS A 1066 -3.86 3.76 16.73
CA LYS A 1066 -5.02 2.90 17.01
C LYS A 1066 -4.64 1.45 16.68
N VAL A 1067 -5.18 0.50 17.43
CA VAL A 1067 -4.95 -0.95 17.19
C VAL A 1067 -6.27 -1.67 16.90
N PRO A 1068 -6.29 -2.67 16.00
CA PRO A 1068 -7.53 -3.30 15.55
C PRO A 1068 -8.23 -4.12 16.64
N TYR A 1069 -7.44 -4.83 17.47
CA TYR A 1069 -7.96 -5.82 18.43
C TYR A 1069 -7.74 -5.46 19.90
N GLY A 1070 -6.94 -4.42 20.17
CA GLY A 1070 -6.45 -4.11 21.51
C GLY A 1070 -5.29 -5.02 21.94
N GLY A 1071 -4.59 -4.64 23.01
CA GLY A 1071 -3.45 -5.41 23.49
C GLY A 1071 -2.67 -4.74 24.62
N LEU A 1072 -1.88 -5.54 25.34
CA LEU A 1072 -0.87 -5.04 26.29
C LEU A 1072 0.19 -4.23 25.56
N ILE A 1073 0.66 -3.15 26.20
CA ILE A 1073 1.66 -2.23 25.64
C ILE A 1073 3.04 -2.57 26.23
N TYR A 1074 4.04 -2.64 25.36
CA TYR A 1074 5.43 -2.88 25.71
C TYR A 1074 6.33 -1.79 25.13
N ILE A 1075 7.39 -1.47 25.86
CA ILE A 1075 8.41 -0.51 25.41
C ILE A 1075 9.75 -1.23 25.31
N LYS A 1076 10.44 -1.01 24.19
CA LYS A 1076 11.80 -1.49 23.96
C LYS A 1076 12.73 -0.29 23.80
N GLY A 1077 13.61 -0.10 24.78
CA GLY A 1077 14.73 0.84 24.67
C GLY A 1077 15.94 0.19 24.01
N ASN A 1078 16.90 1.01 23.57
CA ASN A 1078 18.15 0.58 22.92
C ASN A 1078 19.40 1.09 23.66
N SER A 1079 19.25 1.51 24.93
CA SER A 1079 20.33 2.13 25.68
C SER A 1079 21.39 1.12 26.12
N SER A 1080 22.65 1.40 25.85
CA SER A 1080 23.76 0.60 26.37
C SER A 1080 24.04 0.84 27.86
N THR A 1081 23.43 1.88 28.45
CA THR A 1081 23.58 2.25 29.86
C THR A 1081 22.27 2.05 30.62
N ASN A 1082 22.37 1.77 31.92
CA ASN A 1082 21.18 1.55 32.73
C ASN A 1082 20.46 2.88 32.99
N GLU A 1083 19.57 3.26 32.08
CA GLU A 1083 18.75 4.46 32.16
C GLU A 1083 17.26 4.09 32.11
N SER A 1084 16.42 5.02 32.56
CA SER A 1084 14.96 4.90 32.51
C SER A 1084 14.37 6.23 32.05
N ALA A 1085 13.22 6.15 31.41
CA ALA A 1085 12.46 7.31 30.96
C ALA A 1085 11.01 7.22 31.42
N SER A 1086 10.39 8.37 31.60
CA SER A 1086 8.97 8.52 31.89
C SER A 1086 8.19 8.53 30.58
N PHE A 1087 7.10 7.77 30.57
CA PHE A 1087 6.16 7.66 29.46
C PHE A 1087 4.77 7.99 29.97
N THR A 1088 4.13 8.99 29.37
CA THR A 1088 2.74 9.35 29.64
C THR A 1088 1.86 8.76 28.55
N PHE A 1089 0.98 7.85 28.94
CA PHE A 1089 0.04 7.13 28.08
C PHE A 1089 -1.35 7.71 28.27
N THR A 1090 -2.00 8.14 27.20
CA THR A 1090 -3.37 8.66 27.21
C THR A 1090 -4.26 7.74 26.37
N GLY A 1091 -5.50 7.50 26.82
CA GLY A 1091 -6.45 6.62 26.12
C GLY A 1091 -6.26 5.13 26.39
N VAL A 1092 -5.49 4.78 27.42
CA VAL A 1092 -5.19 3.40 27.83
C VAL A 1092 -6.06 2.97 29.02
N VAL A 1093 -6.06 1.68 29.35
CA VAL A 1093 -6.62 1.19 30.63
C VAL A 1093 -5.58 0.35 31.36
N LYS A 1094 -5.67 0.27 32.69
CA LYS A 1094 -4.87 -0.68 33.46
C LYS A 1094 -5.15 -2.13 33.08
N ALA A 1095 -4.09 -2.90 32.95
CA ALA A 1095 -4.12 -4.34 32.91
C ALA A 1095 -3.70 -4.92 34.26
N PRO A 1096 -4.27 -6.07 34.70
CA PRO A 1096 -3.80 -6.76 35.89
C PRO A 1096 -2.29 -6.98 35.83
N PHE A 1097 -1.56 -6.49 36.83
CA PHE A 1097 -0.11 -6.51 36.78
C PHE A 1097 0.47 -6.80 38.15
N TYR A 1098 1.04 -7.99 38.32
CA TYR A 1098 1.68 -8.43 39.56
C TYR A 1098 3.20 -8.38 39.40
N LYS A 1099 3.88 -7.58 40.22
CA LYS A 1099 5.32 -7.33 40.12
C LYS A 1099 5.89 -7.01 41.50
N ASP A 1100 7.12 -7.47 41.75
CA ASP A 1100 7.82 -7.28 43.04
C ASP A 1100 7.03 -7.82 44.25
N GLY A 1101 6.35 -8.97 44.08
CA GLY A 1101 5.58 -9.60 45.15
C GLY A 1101 4.25 -8.91 45.48
N ALA A 1102 3.80 -7.94 44.68
CA ALA A 1102 2.56 -7.21 44.90
C ALA A 1102 1.82 -6.88 43.60
N TRP A 1103 0.52 -6.60 43.70
CA TRP A 1103 -0.26 -6.05 42.60
C TRP A 1103 0.11 -4.57 42.41
N LYS A 1104 0.60 -4.22 41.22
CA LYS A 1104 0.73 -2.83 40.77
C LYS A 1104 -0.60 -2.32 40.22
N ASN A 1105 -1.30 -3.19 39.51
CA ASN A 1105 -2.68 -3.01 39.06
C ASN A 1105 -3.49 -4.22 39.49
N ASP A 1106 -4.66 -3.99 40.10
CA ASP A 1106 -5.49 -5.05 40.67
C ASP A 1106 -5.92 -6.11 39.65
N LEU A 1107 -6.18 -7.33 40.12
CA LEU A 1107 -6.73 -8.41 39.30
C LEU A 1107 -8.03 -8.03 38.56
N ASN A 1108 -8.86 -7.20 39.19
CA ASN A 1108 -10.14 -6.73 38.65
C ASN A 1108 -9.99 -5.59 37.63
N SER A 1109 -8.76 -5.23 37.26
CA SER A 1109 -8.51 -4.21 36.25
C SER A 1109 -9.23 -4.52 34.92
N PRO A 1110 -9.57 -3.50 34.11
CA PRO A 1110 -10.45 -3.65 32.96
C PRO A 1110 -9.93 -4.60 31.88
N ALA A 1111 -8.62 -4.62 31.62
CA ALA A 1111 -8.05 -5.40 30.52
C ALA A 1111 -8.37 -6.91 30.63
N PRO A 1112 -8.53 -7.62 29.50
CA PRO A 1112 -8.84 -9.05 29.50
C PRO A 1112 -7.61 -9.93 29.80
N LEU A 1113 -6.41 -9.45 29.47
CA LEU A 1113 -5.13 -10.10 29.77
C LEU A 1113 -4.36 -9.24 30.78
N GLY A 1114 -3.46 -9.90 31.51
CA GLY A 1114 -2.54 -9.26 32.43
C GLY A 1114 -1.21 -10.03 32.50
N GLU A 1115 -0.32 -9.55 33.35
CA GLU A 1115 1.03 -10.10 33.48
C GLU A 1115 1.45 -10.30 34.95
N LEU A 1116 2.25 -11.35 35.17
CA LEU A 1116 3.11 -11.49 36.34
C LEU A 1116 4.56 -11.25 35.91
N GLU A 1117 5.25 -10.34 36.57
CA GLU A 1117 6.68 -10.07 36.35
C GLU A 1117 7.47 -10.45 37.61
N SER A 1118 8.29 -11.50 37.47
CA SER A 1118 9.29 -11.93 38.46
C SER A 1118 10.65 -11.25 38.20
N ALA A 1119 11.72 -11.65 38.88
CA ALA A 1119 13.04 -11.07 38.61
C ALA A 1119 13.57 -11.43 37.21
N SER A 1120 13.19 -12.59 36.68
CA SER A 1120 13.78 -13.20 35.49
C SER A 1120 12.77 -13.58 34.40
N PHE A 1121 11.47 -13.62 34.73
CA PHE A 1121 10.37 -13.99 33.84
C PHE A 1121 9.24 -12.96 33.82
N VAL A 1122 8.58 -12.86 32.67
CA VAL A 1122 7.24 -12.28 32.51
C VAL A 1122 6.29 -13.36 32.03
N TYR A 1123 5.18 -13.56 32.74
CA TYR A 1123 4.11 -14.48 32.37
C TYR A 1123 2.86 -13.70 31.97
N THR A 1124 2.52 -13.73 30.69
CA THR A 1124 1.37 -13.04 30.09
C THR A 1124 0.21 -14.03 29.93
N THR A 1125 -0.98 -13.70 30.44
CA THR A 1125 -2.11 -14.66 30.46
C THR A 1125 -3.47 -13.96 30.54
N PRO A 1126 -4.59 -14.63 30.17
CA PRO A 1126 -5.93 -14.16 30.52
C PRO A 1126 -6.07 -13.89 32.02
N LYS A 1127 -6.70 -12.78 32.40
CA LYS A 1127 -6.68 -12.29 33.80
C LYS A 1127 -7.14 -13.30 34.83
N LYS A 1128 -8.13 -14.14 34.51
CA LYS A 1128 -8.66 -15.16 35.44
C LYS A 1128 -7.58 -16.13 35.92
N ASN A 1129 -6.57 -16.41 35.11
CA ASN A 1129 -5.47 -17.31 35.46
C ASN A 1129 -4.54 -16.69 36.52
N LEU A 1130 -4.49 -15.36 36.63
CA LEU A 1130 -3.72 -14.69 37.67
C LEU A 1130 -4.35 -14.79 39.07
N ASN A 1131 -5.51 -15.44 39.22
CA ASN A 1131 -5.95 -15.92 40.54
C ASN A 1131 -5.02 -17.00 41.11
N ALA A 1132 -4.26 -17.69 40.25
CA ALA A 1132 -3.39 -18.81 40.61
C ALA A 1132 -4.10 -19.88 41.47
N SER A 1133 -5.41 -20.08 41.27
CA SER A 1133 -6.23 -20.97 42.11
C SER A 1133 -5.81 -22.44 42.08
N ASN A 1134 -5.08 -22.85 41.04
CA ASN A 1134 -4.52 -24.18 40.84
C ASN A 1134 -3.02 -24.27 41.19
N TYR A 1135 -2.41 -23.21 41.70
CA TYR A 1135 -0.99 -23.19 42.08
C TYR A 1135 -0.85 -23.05 43.60
N THR A 1136 -0.26 -24.06 44.24
CA THR A 1136 -0.07 -24.05 45.70
C THR A 1136 0.92 -22.93 46.07
N GLY A 1137 0.50 -22.02 46.96
CA GLY A 1137 1.29 -20.82 47.32
C GLY A 1137 0.99 -19.57 46.48
N GLY A 1138 0.09 -19.66 45.50
CA GLY A 1138 -0.39 -18.51 44.72
C GLY A 1138 0.70 -17.86 43.83
N LEU A 1139 0.46 -16.59 43.45
CA LEU A 1139 1.33 -15.84 42.55
C LEU A 1139 2.75 -15.61 43.10
N ASP A 1140 2.89 -15.36 44.40
CA ASP A 1140 4.20 -15.12 45.03
C ASP A 1140 5.10 -16.36 44.93
N GLN A 1141 4.54 -17.55 45.23
CA GLN A 1141 5.29 -18.80 45.08
C GLN A 1141 5.59 -19.09 43.60
N PHE A 1142 4.62 -18.86 42.70
CA PHE A 1142 4.84 -19.05 41.27
C PHE A 1142 5.97 -18.17 40.71
N ALA A 1143 6.03 -16.89 41.11
CA ALA A 1143 7.11 -15.99 40.73
C ALA A 1143 8.49 -16.49 41.21
N LYS A 1144 8.56 -16.96 42.46
CA LYS A 1144 9.80 -17.53 43.05
C LYS A 1144 10.24 -18.80 42.33
N ASP A 1145 9.30 -19.64 41.91
CA ASP A 1145 9.60 -20.88 41.20
C ASP A 1145 10.13 -20.59 39.78
N LEU A 1146 9.59 -19.57 39.10
CA LEU A 1146 10.13 -19.08 37.82
C LEU A 1146 11.56 -18.54 37.95
N ASP A 1147 11.83 -17.76 39.00
CA ASP A 1147 13.19 -17.26 39.28
C ASP A 1147 14.17 -18.39 39.64
N THR A 1148 13.69 -19.41 40.37
CA THR A 1148 14.47 -20.62 40.67
C THR A 1148 14.80 -21.40 39.39
N PHE A 1149 13.85 -21.50 38.46
CA PHE A 1149 14.08 -22.10 37.15
C PHE A 1149 15.12 -21.32 36.34
N ALA A 1150 15.05 -19.99 36.29
CA ALA A 1150 16.07 -19.15 35.63
C ALA A 1150 17.48 -19.38 36.22
N SER A 1151 17.58 -19.37 37.56
CA SER A 1151 18.84 -19.61 38.27
C SER A 1151 19.39 -21.00 37.97
N SER A 1152 18.54 -22.02 37.95
CA SER A 1152 18.96 -23.41 37.66
C SER A 1152 19.43 -23.55 36.21
N MET A 1153 18.80 -22.84 35.26
CA MET A 1153 19.25 -22.81 33.88
C MET A 1153 20.62 -22.12 33.74
N ASN A 1154 20.81 -20.97 34.38
CA ASN A 1154 22.09 -20.27 34.41
C ASN A 1154 23.21 -21.17 34.98
N ASP A 1155 22.95 -21.85 36.10
CA ASP A 1155 23.88 -22.81 36.72
C ASP A 1155 24.21 -23.99 35.80
N PHE A 1156 23.18 -24.61 35.18
CA PHE A 1156 23.36 -25.73 34.26
C PHE A 1156 24.28 -25.39 33.07
N TYR A 1157 24.20 -24.16 32.55
CA TYR A 1157 25.05 -23.68 31.46
C TYR A 1157 26.38 -23.06 31.93
N GLY A 1158 26.70 -23.13 33.23
CA GLY A 1158 27.93 -22.56 33.80
C GLY A 1158 28.00 -21.04 33.63
N ARG A 1159 26.88 -20.35 33.83
CA ARG A 1159 26.74 -18.90 33.71
C ARG A 1159 26.37 -18.27 35.05
N ASN A 1160 27.38 -17.89 35.83
CA ASN A 1160 27.24 -17.41 37.20
C ASN A 1160 27.67 -15.95 37.38
N ASP A 1161 28.04 -15.26 36.30
CA ASP A 1161 28.53 -13.88 36.34
C ASP A 1161 27.48 -12.88 35.83
N GLU A 1162 27.61 -11.60 36.20
CA GLU A 1162 26.77 -10.51 35.67
C GLU A 1162 27.36 -9.86 34.40
N ASP A 1163 28.60 -10.19 34.06
CA ASP A 1163 29.34 -9.71 32.89
C ASP A 1163 30.25 -10.80 32.30
N GLY A 1164 31.00 -10.46 31.23
CA GLY A 1164 31.97 -11.37 30.62
C GLY A 1164 31.37 -12.57 29.85
N LYS A 1165 32.18 -13.62 29.67
CA LYS A 1165 31.82 -14.81 28.87
C LYS A 1165 30.84 -15.76 29.58
N HIS A 1166 30.78 -15.71 30.91
CA HIS A 1166 29.90 -16.52 31.77
C HIS A 1166 28.69 -15.72 32.28
N ARG A 1167 28.36 -14.63 31.59
CA ARG A 1167 27.21 -13.79 31.94
C ARG A 1167 25.91 -14.59 31.90
N MET A 1168 25.12 -14.48 32.97
CA MET A 1168 23.76 -15.02 33.07
C MET A 1168 22.89 -14.62 31.87
N PHE A 1169 21.99 -15.52 31.45
CA PHE A 1169 21.05 -15.24 30.35
C PHE A 1169 20.03 -14.18 30.75
N THR A 1170 19.47 -14.34 31.95
CA THR A 1170 18.52 -13.41 32.56
C THR A 1170 18.69 -13.43 34.08
N TYR A 1171 18.43 -12.30 34.72
CA TYR A 1171 18.52 -12.09 36.16
C TYR A 1171 17.95 -10.71 36.51
N LYS A 1172 17.78 -10.42 37.80
CA LYS A 1172 17.09 -9.22 38.32
C LYS A 1172 17.56 -7.89 37.72
N ASN A 1173 18.88 -7.71 37.50
CA ASN A 1173 19.43 -6.44 37.01
C ASN A 1173 19.35 -6.32 35.48
N LEU A 1174 18.98 -7.39 34.78
CA LEU A 1174 18.81 -7.40 33.33
C LEU A 1174 17.34 -7.15 32.96
N THR A 1175 16.81 -6.00 33.42
CA THR A 1175 15.38 -5.65 33.41
C THR A 1175 14.69 -5.84 32.07
N GLY A 1176 15.37 -5.53 30.96
CA GLY A 1176 14.82 -5.67 29.60
C GLY A 1176 14.84 -7.09 29.04
N HIS A 1177 15.67 -7.98 29.58
CA HIS A 1177 15.96 -9.30 29.00
C HIS A 1177 15.44 -10.42 29.90
N LYS A 1178 14.17 -10.31 30.29
CA LYS A 1178 13.43 -11.37 30.98
C LYS A 1178 12.95 -12.42 29.99
N HIS A 1179 12.89 -13.68 30.40
CA HIS A 1179 12.16 -14.69 29.65
C HIS A 1179 10.68 -14.34 29.62
N ARG A 1180 9.99 -14.69 28.54
CA ARG A 1180 8.56 -14.47 28.40
C ARG A 1180 7.85 -15.80 28.21
N PHE A 1181 6.73 -15.96 28.90
CA PHE A 1181 5.79 -17.05 28.68
C PHE A 1181 4.43 -16.44 28.41
N THR A 1182 3.91 -16.67 27.22
CA THR A 1182 2.60 -16.16 26.80
C THR A 1182 1.62 -17.31 26.70
N ASN A 1183 0.56 -17.25 27.50
CA ASN A 1183 -0.58 -18.15 27.40
C ASN A 1183 -1.60 -17.54 26.44
N ASP A 1184 -1.64 -18.08 25.22
CA ASP A 1184 -2.52 -17.65 24.14
C ASP A 1184 -3.56 -18.74 23.82
N VAL A 1185 -4.71 -18.35 23.28
CA VAL A 1185 -5.78 -19.27 22.86
C VAL A 1185 -5.35 -20.17 21.70
N GLN A 1186 -4.34 -19.74 20.94
CA GLN A 1186 -3.75 -20.49 19.84
C GLN A 1186 -2.33 -20.00 19.55
N ILE A 1187 -1.43 -20.96 19.33
CA ILE A 1187 -0.04 -20.76 18.96
C ILE A 1187 0.26 -21.50 17.64
N SER A 1188 1.42 -21.23 17.04
CA SER A 1188 1.72 -21.76 15.71
C SER A 1188 1.96 -23.27 15.69
N ILE A 1189 2.31 -23.89 16.82
CA ILE A 1189 2.60 -25.32 16.89
C ILE A 1189 2.42 -25.89 18.31
N GLY A 1190 1.80 -27.07 18.37
CA GLY A 1190 1.69 -27.87 19.59
C GLY A 1190 0.88 -27.20 20.71
N ASP A 1191 1.13 -27.66 21.93
CA ASP A 1191 0.53 -27.10 23.16
C ASP A 1191 1.43 -26.06 23.83
N ALA A 1192 2.73 -26.03 23.46
CA ALA A 1192 3.73 -25.03 23.80
C ALA A 1192 4.93 -25.16 22.84
N HIS A 1193 5.60 -24.05 22.51
CA HIS A 1193 6.88 -24.07 21.80
C HIS A 1193 7.80 -22.93 22.25
N SER A 1194 9.10 -23.08 21.99
CA SER A 1194 10.09 -22.04 22.28
C SER A 1194 10.06 -20.92 21.23
N GLY A 1195 10.22 -19.67 21.67
CA GLY A 1195 10.21 -18.48 20.83
C GLY A 1195 10.63 -17.22 21.59
N TYR A 1196 10.37 -16.06 21.00
CA TYR A 1196 10.28 -14.80 21.75
C TYR A 1196 9.13 -13.95 21.17
N PRO A 1197 7.95 -13.88 21.84
CA PRO A 1197 7.65 -14.53 23.11
C PRO A 1197 7.80 -16.06 23.04
#